data_AF-A0AAD5K394-F1
#
_entry.id   AF-A0AAD5K394-F1
#
_cell.length_a   1.000
_cell.length_b   1.000
_cell.length_c   1.000
_cell.angle_alpha   90.00
_cell.angle_beta   90.00
_cell.angle_gamma   90.00
#
_symmetry.space_group_name_H-M   'P 1'
#
loop_
_entity.id
_entity.type
_entity.pdbx_description
1 polymer ?
#
loop_
_entity_poly.entity_id
_entity_poly.type
_entity_poly.pdbx_seq_one_letter_code
_entity_poly.pdbx_strand_id
1 'polypeptide(L)'
;MRNDTPCSNCRIRRRKCVWQPNSNICERCAKIHLECIPIDDPNLSDNEAENEYKLARLQYWQNQVAQLEAEMQKLGQAIRESSSQQQLQLKQQPIPLTFHINNDTDVSHDIKYSSLSSPCAEASPSSSASYFSESSGISSTTSADDQQQPEWTLSVIDGHLRLETNITNLQELFNYSQASLRYLSPFTGLFQQERVYFETKSASIALAPFRLLSRSVAGKPRKRLALTYEPLSYNYRTIIHKLVMEYVHRANINIGLIHVPTFLTHYRTLKDPMTCPLTLGICVDASISPRVHSDMTSYERRNIAEIFFLKCKDMIYDMTDEDPAKKLQIVMAISFLLQYLGDGLLQYDESRRMATIGYLICKDIEPVYMDDSQAPLVARIMFQRHYVHHQAVIRLCDAVLGDKVDYRLPAIDLEVAPDEPLVTRKYITVYNNMLRFASSSFSNTLMQQINANVHGVPGELSLDMILQFEPVARQWWASLPGELRSCEDPYSDEVFDTIENLQEPTQTLVIVFIHVLSTIFHACMLHPRHLNDDSAATKDVLEAIREKALKTSVRSSEIMIIALRRNLELENESLPLPFDFLMQLLHSLCKVTSSFDVQFQPRVQSAFHKCFTIINSFLPPGHHVPASSSVLEVFVKTRQRSPLRFYEEYPLPGYALVADIFGTSLGRLRKHFHTIT
;
A
#
# COMPACT_ATOMS: atom_id res chain seq x y z
N MET A 1 -44.68 28.19 15.86
CA MET A 1 -43.77 27.92 14.71
C MET A 1 -42.38 27.69 15.28
N ARG A 2 -41.89 26.44 15.27
CA ARG A 2 -40.58 26.03 15.85
C ARG A 2 -39.47 26.08 14.78
N ASN A 3 -39.37 27.18 14.04
CA ASN A 3 -38.83 27.08 12.68
C ASN A 3 -37.31 26.95 12.57
N ASP A 4 -36.50 27.32 13.59
CA ASP A 4 -35.04 27.37 13.42
C ASP A 4 -34.21 26.51 14.38
N THR A 5 -34.80 25.96 15.45
CA THR A 5 -34.03 25.17 16.43
C THR A 5 -34.00 23.69 16.03
N PRO A 6 -32.81 23.09 15.81
CA PRO A 6 -32.71 21.66 15.55
C PRO A 6 -33.11 20.85 16.79
N CYS A 7 -33.80 19.71 16.59
CA CYS A 7 -34.06 18.77 17.67
C CYS A 7 -32.75 18.21 18.24
N SER A 8 -32.79 17.68 19.47
CA SER A 8 -31.59 17.15 20.15
C SER A 8 -30.83 16.14 19.28
N ASN A 9 -31.52 15.16 18.70
CA ASN A 9 -30.91 14.15 17.83
C ASN A 9 -30.26 14.75 16.57
N CYS A 10 -30.90 15.71 15.91
CA CYS A 10 -30.31 16.40 14.76
C CYS A 10 -29.12 17.28 15.19
N ARG A 11 -29.19 17.95 16.35
CA ARG A 11 -28.11 18.78 16.90
C ARG A 11 -26.88 17.93 17.24
N ILE A 12 -27.05 16.84 17.99
CA ILE A 12 -25.99 15.88 18.38
C ILE A 12 -25.29 15.31 17.14
N ARG A 13 -26.07 14.91 16.14
CA ARG A 13 -25.54 14.32 14.90
C ARG A 13 -25.01 15.38 13.93
N ARG A 14 -25.11 16.68 14.27
CA ARG A 14 -24.76 17.84 13.43
C ARG A 14 -25.43 17.80 12.06
N ARG A 15 -26.75 17.59 12.07
CA ARG A 15 -27.57 17.38 10.87
C ARG A 15 -28.63 18.46 10.73
N LYS A 16 -29.01 18.76 9.49
CA LYS A 16 -30.11 19.67 9.18
C LYS A 16 -31.42 19.10 9.74
N CYS A 17 -32.10 19.90 10.57
CA CYS A 17 -33.39 19.56 11.14
C CYS A 17 -34.46 20.40 10.43
N VAL A 18 -35.37 19.74 9.71
CA VAL A 18 -36.47 20.42 9.01
C VAL A 18 -37.77 20.02 9.68
N TRP A 19 -38.50 20.99 10.21
CA TRP A 19 -39.81 20.78 10.82
C TRP A 19 -40.89 20.96 9.77
N GLN A 20 -41.80 19.99 9.64
CA GLN A 20 -43.01 20.20 8.84
C GLN A 20 -44.02 21.03 9.66
N PRO A 21 -44.85 21.87 9.00
CA PRO A 21 -45.92 22.58 9.67
C PRO A 21 -46.81 21.59 10.43
N ASN A 22 -47.05 21.85 11.72
CA ASN A 22 -47.87 21.01 12.62
C ASN A 22 -47.32 19.60 12.92
N SER A 23 -46.06 19.30 12.57
CA SER A 23 -45.43 18.04 12.99
C SER A 23 -44.66 18.21 14.30
N ASN A 24 -44.82 17.23 15.20
CA ASN A 24 -44.04 17.12 16.44
C ASN A 24 -42.70 16.41 16.24
N ILE A 25 -42.45 15.91 15.03
CA ILE A 25 -41.25 15.16 14.65
C ILE A 25 -40.64 15.85 13.42
N CYS A 26 -39.35 16.15 13.45
CA CYS A 26 -38.67 16.70 12.29
C CYS A 26 -38.60 15.64 11.17
N GLU A 27 -38.58 16.08 9.92
CA GLU A 27 -38.60 15.21 8.73
C GLU A 27 -37.51 14.14 8.79
N ARG A 28 -36.33 14.50 9.29
CA ARG A 28 -35.22 13.56 9.47
C ARG A 28 -35.56 12.48 10.50
N CYS A 29 -35.90 12.86 11.73
CA CYS A 29 -36.24 11.89 12.79
C CYS A 29 -37.41 11.00 12.41
N ALA A 30 -38.41 11.55 11.70
CA ALA A 30 -39.53 10.77 11.17
C ALA A 30 -39.06 9.70 10.17
N LYS A 31 -38.18 10.08 9.24
CA LYS A 31 -37.65 9.19 8.19
C LYS A 31 -36.79 8.06 8.74
N ILE A 32 -36.12 8.28 9.89
CA ILE A 32 -35.16 7.32 10.48
C ILE A 32 -35.69 6.71 11.78
N HIS A 33 -36.99 6.87 12.05
CA HIS A 33 -37.68 6.33 13.23
C HIS A 33 -37.00 6.64 14.57
N LEU A 34 -36.37 7.81 14.69
CA LEU A 34 -35.80 8.28 15.95
C LEU A 34 -36.80 9.13 16.71
N GLU A 35 -36.76 9.02 18.02
CA GLU A 35 -37.46 9.94 18.91
C GLU A 35 -36.97 11.37 18.66
N CYS A 36 -37.85 12.24 18.20
CA CYS A 36 -37.53 13.63 17.95
C CYS A 36 -37.75 14.42 19.24
N ILE A 37 -36.67 14.68 19.98
CA ILE A 37 -36.72 15.46 21.22
C ILE A 37 -36.58 16.95 20.87
N PRO A 38 -37.67 17.74 20.85
CA PRO A 38 -37.57 19.19 20.67
C PRO A 38 -36.78 19.79 21.83
N ILE A 39 -35.99 20.81 21.53
CA ILE A 39 -35.30 21.61 22.54
C ILE A 39 -36.22 22.80 22.83
N ASP A 40 -36.84 22.81 24.01
CA ASP A 40 -37.86 23.81 24.35
C ASP A 40 -37.25 25.16 24.78
N ASP A 41 -35.97 25.20 25.15
CA ASP A 41 -35.26 26.44 25.47
C ASP A 41 -34.22 26.79 24.37
N PRO A 42 -34.48 27.79 23.53
CA PRO A 42 -33.53 28.25 22.51
C PRO A 42 -32.31 28.97 23.11
N ASN A 43 -32.33 29.35 24.40
CA ASN A 43 -31.22 30.04 25.08
C ASN A 43 -30.24 29.08 25.78
N LEU A 44 -30.52 27.78 25.82
CA LEU A 44 -29.54 26.78 26.27
C LEU A 44 -28.31 26.87 25.38
N SER A 45 -27.20 27.32 25.96
CA SER A 45 -25.94 27.47 25.24
C SER A 45 -25.54 26.13 24.62
N ASP A 46 -24.88 26.17 23.45
CA ASP A 46 -24.40 24.95 22.78
C ASP A 46 -23.63 24.02 23.72
N ASN A 47 -22.92 24.60 24.69
CA ASN A 47 -22.14 23.84 25.67
C ASN A 47 -23.00 23.17 26.75
N GLU A 48 -24.09 23.79 27.21
CA GLU A 48 -24.92 23.23 28.29
C GLU A 48 -25.75 22.04 27.81
N ALA A 49 -26.39 22.15 26.65
CA ALA A 49 -27.14 21.04 26.06
C ALA A 49 -26.21 19.87 25.66
N GLU A 50 -25.00 20.17 25.17
CA GLU A 50 -23.99 19.15 24.88
C GLU A 50 -23.48 18.48 26.17
N ASN A 51 -23.31 19.24 27.26
CA ASN A 51 -22.89 18.70 28.56
C ASN A 51 -23.96 17.82 29.21
N GLU A 52 -25.23 18.23 29.18
CA GLU A 52 -26.34 17.43 29.73
C GLU A 52 -26.49 16.10 28.97
N TYR A 53 -26.41 16.14 27.63
CA TYR A 53 -26.40 14.93 26.82
C TYR A 53 -25.17 14.05 27.09
N LYS A 54 -23.97 14.65 27.20
CA LYS A 54 -22.75 13.92 27.57
C LYS A 54 -22.88 13.26 28.94
N LEU A 55 -23.50 13.94 29.91
CA LEU A 55 -23.70 13.42 31.27
C LEU A 55 -24.69 12.26 31.27
N ALA A 56 -25.84 12.40 30.62
CA ALA A 56 -26.82 11.33 30.48
C ALA A 56 -26.24 10.09 29.76
N ARG A 57 -25.43 10.33 28.71
CA ARG A 57 -24.74 9.26 27.98
C ARG A 57 -23.63 8.61 28.80
N LEU A 58 -22.88 9.37 29.60
CA LEU A 58 -21.90 8.85 30.55
C LEU A 58 -22.56 7.95 31.59
N GLN A 59 -23.69 8.38 32.13
CA GLN A 59 -24.44 7.62 33.13
C GLN A 59 -25.02 6.33 32.53
N TYR A 60 -25.50 6.38 31.29
CA TYR A 60 -25.89 5.18 30.54
C TYR A 60 -24.72 4.19 30.38
N TRP A 61 -23.54 4.66 29.99
CA TRP A 61 -22.35 3.80 29.85
C TRP A 61 -21.85 3.26 31.19
N GLN A 62 -21.91 4.04 32.26
CA GLN A 62 -21.57 3.57 33.61
C GLN A 62 -22.49 2.42 34.05
N ASN A 63 -23.79 2.51 33.74
CA ASN A 63 -24.74 1.43 34.02
C ASN A 63 -24.43 0.16 33.19
N GLN A 64 -24.08 0.31 31.91
CA GLN A 64 -23.67 -0.79 31.04
C GLN A 64 -22.39 -1.49 31.54
N VAL A 65 -21.38 -0.71 31.95
CA VAL A 65 -20.14 -1.24 32.52
C VAL A 65 -20.42 -1.99 33.83
N ALA A 66 -21.21 -1.42 34.73
CA ALA A 66 -21.60 -2.08 35.97
C ALA A 66 -22.36 -3.40 35.72
N GLN A 67 -23.20 -3.45 34.68
CA GLN A 67 -23.89 -4.68 34.27
C GLN A 67 -22.90 -5.75 33.75
N LEU A 68 -21.96 -5.37 32.89
CA LEU A 68 -20.93 -6.27 32.36
C LEU A 68 -19.99 -6.78 33.46
N GLU A 69 -19.60 -5.94 34.40
CA GLU A 69 -18.81 -6.35 35.56
C GLU A 69 -19.55 -7.39 36.41
N ALA A 70 -20.87 -7.21 36.62
CA ALA A 70 -21.70 -8.18 37.32
C ALA A 70 -21.80 -9.52 36.56
N GLU A 71 -21.90 -9.48 35.22
CA GLU A 71 -21.91 -10.69 34.38
C GLU A 71 -20.56 -11.42 34.40
N MET A 72 -19.44 -10.70 34.33
CA MET A 72 -18.10 -11.28 34.47
C MET A 72 -17.88 -11.93 35.84
N GLN A 73 -18.39 -11.31 36.92
CA GLN A 73 -18.32 -11.91 38.25
C GLN A 73 -19.11 -13.22 38.34
N LYS A 74 -20.32 -13.26 37.74
CA LYS A 74 -21.13 -14.50 37.65
C LYS A 74 -20.40 -15.59 36.85
N LEU A 75 -19.80 -15.24 35.71
CA LEU A 75 -19.05 -16.20 34.90
C LEU A 75 -17.82 -16.73 35.64
N GLY A 76 -17.09 -15.86 36.34
CA GLY A 76 -15.95 -16.24 37.17
C GLY A 76 -16.33 -17.13 38.37
N GLN A 77 -17.55 -17.02 38.89
CA GLN A 77 -18.08 -17.97 39.89
C GLN A 77 -18.38 -19.34 39.24
N ALA A 78 -19.06 -19.36 38.10
CA ALA A 78 -19.40 -20.59 37.38
C ALA A 78 -18.15 -21.39 36.96
N ILE A 79 -17.08 -20.72 36.52
CA ILE A 79 -15.80 -21.39 36.19
C ILE A 79 -15.20 -22.06 37.43
N ARG A 80 -15.19 -21.38 38.58
CA ARG A 80 -14.65 -21.94 39.83
C ARG A 80 -15.44 -23.15 40.33
N GLU A 81 -16.76 -23.10 40.19
CA GLU A 81 -17.65 -24.23 40.52
C GLU A 81 -17.38 -25.43 39.60
N SER A 82 -17.27 -25.19 38.28
CA SER A 82 -16.96 -26.23 37.29
C SER A 82 -15.57 -26.87 37.50
N SER A 83 -14.54 -26.05 37.76
CA SER A 83 -13.20 -26.56 38.07
C SER A 83 -13.16 -27.39 39.36
N SER A 84 -13.95 -26.99 40.38
CA SER A 84 -14.07 -27.75 41.63
C SER A 84 -14.74 -29.11 41.41
N GLN A 85 -15.75 -29.18 40.53
CA GLN A 85 -16.40 -30.43 40.14
C GLN A 85 -15.47 -31.35 39.31
N GLN A 86 -14.68 -30.80 38.39
CA GLN A 86 -13.70 -31.57 37.63
C GLN A 86 -12.60 -32.18 38.52
N GLN A 87 -12.11 -31.44 39.52
CA GLN A 87 -11.12 -31.98 40.46
C GLN A 87 -11.69 -33.10 41.34
N LEU A 88 -12.98 -33.07 41.67
CA LEU A 88 -13.64 -34.17 42.37
C LEU A 88 -13.81 -35.41 41.49
N GLN A 89 -14.06 -35.24 40.19
CA GLN A 89 -14.16 -36.37 39.24
C GLN A 89 -12.79 -37.01 38.93
N LEU A 90 -11.72 -36.21 38.80
CA LEU A 90 -10.36 -36.72 38.54
C LEU A 90 -9.79 -37.54 39.69
N LYS A 91 -10.26 -37.36 40.93
CA LYS A 91 -9.87 -38.19 42.08
C LYS A 91 -10.54 -39.56 42.14
N GLN A 92 -11.52 -39.85 41.28
CA GLN A 92 -12.30 -41.10 41.33
C GLN A 92 -12.03 -42.08 40.18
N GLN A 93 -11.10 -41.80 39.26
CA GLN A 93 -10.81 -42.71 38.14
C GLN A 93 -9.43 -43.38 38.25
N PRO A 94 -9.35 -44.72 38.35
CA PRO A 94 -8.10 -45.46 38.22
C PRO A 94 -7.68 -45.53 36.75
N ILE A 95 -6.45 -45.10 36.45
CA ILE A 95 -5.86 -45.04 35.09
C ILE A 95 -5.31 -46.42 34.69
N PRO A 96 -5.75 -47.05 33.58
CA PRO A 96 -5.04 -48.16 32.95
C PRO A 96 -4.06 -47.64 31.89
N LEU A 97 -2.78 -47.98 32.04
CA LEU A 97 -1.72 -47.70 31.06
C LEU A 97 -1.54 -48.89 30.13
N THR A 98 -1.86 -48.71 28.84
CA THR A 98 -1.36 -49.55 27.74
C THR A 98 -1.15 -48.67 26.51
N PHE A 99 0.10 -48.45 26.12
CA PHE A 99 0.48 -47.84 24.85
C PHE A 99 0.94 -48.94 23.89
N HIS A 100 0.28 -49.03 22.73
CA HIS A 100 0.70 -49.83 21.59
C HIS A 100 1.35 -48.89 20.56
N ILE A 101 2.60 -49.16 20.19
CA ILE A 101 3.30 -48.52 19.07
C ILE A 101 3.28 -49.51 17.90
N ASN A 102 2.69 -49.13 16.78
CA ASN A 102 2.83 -49.84 15.50
C ASN A 102 3.83 -49.08 14.63
N ASN A 103 4.93 -49.75 14.28
CA ASN A 103 5.77 -49.42 13.14
C ASN A 103 5.13 -50.03 11.89
N ASP A 104 5.08 -49.26 10.80
CA ASP A 104 5.33 -49.72 9.43
C ASP A 104 5.06 -48.57 8.46
N THR A 105 6.07 -48.10 7.74
CA THR A 105 6.05 -48.04 6.27
C THR A 105 7.40 -47.63 5.71
N ASP A 106 7.86 -48.50 4.82
CA ASP A 106 9.10 -48.55 4.07
C ASP A 106 8.85 -47.96 2.68
N VAL A 107 9.59 -46.91 2.27
CA VAL A 107 9.69 -46.48 0.87
C VAL A 107 11.08 -45.92 0.59
N SER A 108 11.86 -46.72 -0.13
CA SER A 108 13.14 -46.41 -0.75
C SER A 108 12.96 -45.53 -2.00
N HIS A 109 13.76 -44.46 -2.15
CA HIS A 109 14.06 -43.84 -3.43
C HIS A 109 15.55 -43.45 -3.54
N ASP A 110 16.25 -44.16 -4.42
CA ASP A 110 17.61 -43.88 -4.89
C ASP A 110 17.69 -42.59 -5.71
N ILE A 111 18.64 -41.70 -5.40
CA ILE A 111 19.09 -40.61 -6.28
C ILE A 111 20.61 -40.71 -6.45
N LYS A 112 21.04 -41.03 -7.67
CA LYS A 112 22.44 -41.03 -8.12
C LYS A 112 22.88 -39.61 -8.46
N TYR A 113 23.95 -39.13 -7.83
CA TYR A 113 24.70 -37.95 -8.29
C TYR A 113 25.91 -38.37 -9.13
N SER A 114 25.99 -37.85 -10.35
CA SER A 114 27.12 -38.03 -11.26
C SER A 114 28.17 -36.93 -11.02
N SER A 115 29.38 -37.36 -10.68
CA SER A 115 30.59 -36.55 -10.56
C SER A 115 31.22 -36.29 -11.93
N LEU A 116 31.55 -35.02 -12.22
CA LEU A 116 32.43 -34.63 -13.33
C LEU A 116 33.76 -34.11 -12.77
N SER A 117 34.83 -34.79 -13.15
CA SER A 117 36.23 -34.49 -12.86
C SER A 117 36.87 -33.70 -14.01
N SER A 118 37.74 -32.73 -13.69
CA SER A 118 38.87 -32.37 -14.57
C SER A 118 40.05 -31.82 -13.76
N PRO A 119 41.30 -32.04 -14.22
CA PRO A 119 42.50 -31.81 -13.43
C PRO A 119 43.18 -30.48 -13.79
N CYS A 120 43.85 -29.85 -12.82
CA CYS A 120 44.96 -28.93 -13.10
C CYS A 120 45.97 -28.93 -11.94
N ALA A 121 47.24 -28.91 -12.33
CA ALA A 121 48.41 -29.17 -11.52
C ALA A 121 48.95 -27.93 -10.78
N GLU A 122 49.57 -28.23 -9.64
CA GLU A 122 50.71 -27.62 -8.93
C GLU A 122 51.19 -26.19 -9.29
N ALA A 123 51.25 -25.33 -8.26
CA ALA A 123 52.53 -24.85 -7.68
C ALA A 123 52.27 -23.96 -6.44
N SER A 124 52.90 -24.31 -5.31
CA SER A 124 53.05 -23.45 -4.12
C SER A 124 54.21 -22.46 -4.31
N PRO A 125 54.36 -21.39 -3.48
CA PRO A 125 54.88 -21.59 -2.12
C PRO A 125 54.22 -20.74 -1.01
N SER A 126 54.29 -21.35 0.17
CA SER A 126 54.17 -20.86 1.55
C SER A 126 54.44 -19.38 1.86
N SER A 127 53.59 -18.79 2.70
CA SER A 127 54.05 -18.00 3.86
C SER A 127 53.03 -18.09 5.00
N SER A 128 53.51 -18.55 6.15
CA SER A 128 52.80 -18.64 7.42
C SER A 128 53.08 -17.37 8.22
N ALA A 129 52.03 -16.71 8.70
CA ALA A 129 52.13 -15.67 9.71
C ALA A 129 50.99 -15.84 10.73
N SER A 130 51.33 -16.45 11.86
CA SER A 130 50.53 -16.52 13.07
C SER A 130 50.65 -15.20 13.84
N TYR A 131 49.55 -14.48 14.03
CA TYR A 131 49.43 -13.43 15.04
C TYR A 131 48.24 -13.75 15.93
N PHE A 132 48.53 -14.33 17.10
CA PHE A 132 47.65 -14.29 18.26
C PHE A 132 48.07 -13.10 19.11
N SER A 133 47.16 -12.14 19.30
CA SER A 133 47.31 -11.08 20.29
C SER A 133 46.31 -11.34 21.41
N GLU A 134 46.85 -11.68 22.58
CA GLU A 134 46.15 -11.64 23.86
C GLU A 134 45.71 -10.20 24.14
N SER A 135 44.44 -10.01 24.48
CA SER A 135 44.03 -8.82 25.24
C SER A 135 43.06 -9.22 26.35
N SER A 136 43.41 -8.74 27.53
CA SER A 136 42.95 -9.18 28.82
C SER A 136 41.71 -8.40 29.27
N GLY A 137 40.73 -9.14 29.80
CA GLY A 137 39.97 -8.82 31.01
C GLY A 137 39.31 -7.45 31.17
N ILE A 138 37.98 -7.42 30.96
CA ILE A 138 37.06 -6.70 31.85
C ILE A 138 35.88 -7.64 32.14
N SER A 139 35.82 -8.12 33.38
CA SER A 139 34.74 -8.96 33.89
C SER A 139 33.48 -8.12 34.17
N SER A 140 32.39 -8.45 33.49
CA SER A 140 31.04 -8.12 33.94
C SER A 140 30.27 -9.42 34.18
N THR A 141 29.81 -9.56 35.42
CA THR A 141 29.02 -10.68 35.92
C THR A 141 27.60 -10.66 35.33
N THR A 142 27.26 -11.68 34.55
CA THR A 142 25.87 -12.01 34.21
C THR A 142 25.59 -13.50 34.45
N SER A 143 24.38 -13.72 34.93
CA SER A 143 23.75 -14.94 35.42
C SER A 143 23.94 -16.21 34.59
N ALA A 144 24.09 -17.32 35.31
CA ALA A 144 24.15 -18.69 34.83
C ALA A 144 22.90 -19.11 34.03
N ASP A 145 22.98 -18.94 32.71
CA ASP A 145 22.50 -19.91 31.73
C ASP A 145 23.36 -19.72 30.46
N ASP A 146 24.67 -19.93 30.61
CA ASP A 146 25.61 -20.03 29.49
C ASP A 146 25.26 -21.31 28.73
N GLN A 147 24.32 -21.21 27.79
CA GLN A 147 24.25 -22.18 26.71
C GLN A 147 25.62 -22.16 26.03
N GLN A 148 26.43 -23.18 26.31
CA GLN A 148 27.74 -23.40 25.70
C GLN A 148 27.61 -23.11 24.21
N GLN A 149 28.24 -22.03 23.76
CA GLN A 149 28.34 -21.77 22.34
C GLN A 149 29.04 -22.98 21.71
N PRO A 150 28.48 -23.56 20.65
CA PRO A 150 29.04 -24.78 20.09
C PRO A 150 30.45 -24.50 19.57
N GLU A 151 31.43 -25.24 20.11
CA GLU A 151 32.82 -25.23 19.61
C GLU A 151 32.90 -26.08 18.34
N TRP A 152 33.47 -25.50 17.29
CA TRP A 152 33.61 -26.14 15.99
C TRP A 152 35.08 -26.24 15.59
N THR A 153 35.49 -27.38 15.06
CA THR A 153 36.87 -27.58 14.58
C THR A 153 36.87 -27.59 13.06
N LEU A 154 37.57 -26.62 12.45
CA LEU A 154 37.82 -26.61 11.01
C LEU A 154 39.17 -27.23 10.72
N SER A 155 39.21 -28.16 9.76
CA SER A 155 40.43 -28.72 9.21
C SER A 155 40.46 -28.54 7.69
N VAL A 156 41.64 -28.41 7.10
CA VAL A 156 41.81 -28.46 5.65
C VAL A 156 42.47 -29.78 5.32
N ILE A 157 41.77 -30.64 4.58
CA ILE A 157 42.27 -31.97 4.19
C ILE A 157 42.17 -32.04 2.66
N ASP A 158 43.30 -32.30 2.01
CA ASP A 158 43.41 -32.39 0.55
C ASP A 158 42.88 -31.17 -0.22
N GLY A 159 43.09 -29.96 0.32
CA GLY A 159 42.61 -28.71 -0.27
C GLY A 159 41.12 -28.43 -0.08
N HIS A 160 40.41 -29.29 0.66
CA HIS A 160 39.01 -29.07 1.02
C HIS A 160 38.88 -28.63 2.47
N LEU A 161 38.07 -27.59 2.71
CA LEU A 161 37.70 -27.15 4.04
C LEU A 161 36.69 -28.14 4.63
N ARG A 162 37.09 -28.88 5.66
CA ARG A 162 36.27 -29.85 6.38
C ARG A 162 35.93 -29.29 7.76
N LEU A 163 34.63 -29.21 8.04
CA LEU A 163 34.14 -28.87 9.37
C LEU A 163 33.88 -30.16 10.14
N GLU A 164 34.53 -30.33 11.28
CA GLU A 164 34.24 -31.37 12.25
C GLU A 164 33.22 -30.83 13.24
N THR A 165 32.03 -31.44 13.24
CA THR A 165 30.90 -31.02 14.07
C THR A 165 30.47 -32.17 14.96
N ASN A 166 30.14 -31.86 16.22
CA ASN A 166 29.48 -32.79 17.14
C ASN A 166 27.95 -32.64 17.06
N ILE A 167 27.39 -32.24 15.91
CA ILE A 167 25.93 -32.06 15.74
C ILE A 167 25.25 -33.42 15.88
N THR A 168 24.49 -33.60 16.96
CA THR A 168 23.81 -34.87 17.27
C THR A 168 22.34 -34.86 16.90
N ASN A 169 21.76 -33.68 16.65
CA ASN A 169 20.33 -33.53 16.40
C ASN A 169 20.02 -32.43 15.36
N LEU A 170 18.79 -32.49 14.86
CA LEU A 170 18.28 -31.61 13.79
C LEU A 170 18.20 -30.13 14.23
N GLN A 171 17.97 -29.88 15.53
CA GLN A 171 17.94 -28.53 16.09
C GLN A 171 19.34 -27.89 16.08
N GLU A 172 20.38 -28.65 16.46
CA GLU A 172 21.77 -28.22 16.38
C GLU A 172 22.21 -27.97 14.93
N LEU A 173 21.75 -28.78 13.97
CA LEU A 173 21.99 -28.54 12.55
C LEU A 173 21.33 -27.24 12.06
N PHE A 174 20.12 -26.95 12.54
CA PHE A 174 19.41 -25.71 12.23
C PHE A 174 20.09 -24.49 12.87
N ASN A 175 20.57 -24.63 14.11
CA ASN A 175 21.36 -23.61 14.78
C ASN A 175 22.69 -23.39 14.06
N TYR A 176 23.33 -24.46 13.57
CA TYR A 176 24.55 -24.39 12.77
C TYR A 176 24.33 -23.72 11.42
N SER A 177 23.24 -24.02 10.69
CA SER A 177 22.97 -23.36 9.40
C SER A 177 22.81 -21.84 9.57
N GLN A 178 22.21 -21.40 10.68
CA GLN A 178 22.14 -19.99 11.04
C GLN A 178 23.48 -19.40 11.51
N ALA A 179 24.28 -20.18 12.23
CA ALA A 179 25.57 -19.77 12.80
C ALA A 179 26.71 -19.74 11.77
N SER A 180 26.77 -20.70 10.84
CA SER A 180 27.83 -20.85 9.84
C SER A 180 28.00 -19.61 8.94
N LEU A 181 26.90 -18.95 8.57
CA LEU A 181 26.92 -17.67 7.87
C LEU A 181 27.52 -16.54 8.71
N ARG A 182 27.38 -16.61 10.05
CA ARG A 182 27.88 -15.63 11.00
C ARG A 182 29.34 -15.85 11.40
N TYR A 183 29.75 -17.09 11.70
CA TYR A 183 31.06 -17.39 12.31
C TYR A 183 32.14 -17.84 11.33
N LEU A 184 31.77 -18.43 10.17
CA LEU A 184 32.73 -18.88 9.16
C LEU A 184 32.98 -17.84 8.07
N SER A 185 32.23 -16.74 8.13
CA SER A 185 32.39 -15.64 7.20
C SER A 185 33.59 -14.78 7.61
N PRO A 186 34.51 -14.42 6.69
CA PRO A 186 35.55 -13.43 6.97
C PRO A 186 34.96 -12.05 7.33
N PHE A 187 33.65 -11.89 7.19
CA PHE A 187 32.87 -10.70 7.54
C PHE A 187 32.17 -10.82 8.90
N THR A 188 32.55 -11.76 9.78
CA THR A 188 31.90 -11.98 11.10
C THR A 188 31.73 -10.67 11.89
N GLY A 189 32.76 -9.81 11.91
CA GLY A 189 32.70 -8.49 12.56
C GLY A 189 31.68 -7.53 11.93
N LEU A 190 31.41 -7.66 10.62
CA LEU A 190 30.41 -6.87 9.90
C LEU A 190 28.98 -7.37 10.14
N PHE A 191 28.79 -8.68 10.29
CA PHE A 191 27.49 -9.25 10.66
C PHE A 191 27.14 -9.02 12.13
N GLN A 192 28.16 -8.88 13.00
CA GLN A 192 28.00 -8.46 14.40
C GLN A 192 27.74 -6.95 14.54
N GLN A 193 28.21 -6.13 13.58
CA GLN A 193 27.83 -4.73 13.46
C GLN A 193 26.39 -4.64 12.93
N GLU A 194 25.44 -4.55 13.87
CA GLU A 194 24.06 -4.99 13.66
C GLU A 194 23.28 -4.32 12.50
N ARG A 195 23.65 -3.10 12.08
CA ARG A 195 22.76 -2.26 11.25
C ARG A 195 23.52 -1.38 10.24
N VAL A 196 23.09 -1.45 8.97
CA VAL A 196 23.46 -0.50 7.91
C VAL A 196 22.41 0.60 7.84
N TYR A 197 22.87 1.84 7.95
CA TYR A 197 22.03 3.02 7.84
C TYR A 197 22.06 3.54 6.40
N PHE A 198 20.94 4.06 5.93
CA PHE A 198 20.87 4.67 4.62
C PHE A 198 20.08 5.98 4.69
N GLU A 199 20.65 7.00 4.06
CA GLU A 199 20.14 8.35 4.11
C GLU A 199 19.79 8.87 2.71
N THR A 200 18.69 9.61 2.61
CA THR A 200 18.41 10.38 1.41
C THR A 200 18.93 11.80 1.60
N LYS A 201 20.08 12.12 1.01
CA LYS A 201 20.67 13.47 1.07
C LYS A 201 19.92 14.50 0.22
N SER A 202 19.26 14.06 -0.84
CA SER A 202 18.55 14.95 -1.77
C SER A 202 17.04 14.97 -1.50
N ALA A 203 16.49 16.15 -1.26
CA ALA A 203 15.04 16.32 -1.30
C ALA A 203 14.57 16.01 -2.73
N SER A 204 13.96 14.84 -2.91
CA SER A 204 13.48 14.42 -4.23
C SER A 204 12.44 15.40 -4.74
N ILE A 205 12.69 16.01 -5.90
CA ILE A 205 11.72 16.88 -6.58
C ILE A 205 10.44 16.12 -6.92
N ALA A 206 10.51 14.80 -7.08
CA ALA A 206 9.34 13.97 -7.33
C ALA A 206 8.38 13.96 -6.13
N LEU A 207 8.89 13.95 -4.89
CA LEU A 207 8.07 13.83 -3.67
C LEU A 207 7.95 15.14 -2.88
N ALA A 208 8.86 16.09 -3.06
CA ALA A 208 8.83 17.37 -2.35
C ALA A 208 7.53 18.15 -2.56
N PRO A 209 6.95 18.22 -3.79
CA PRO A 209 5.68 18.90 -4.01
C PRO A 209 4.52 18.27 -3.23
N PHE A 210 4.47 16.93 -3.18
CA PHE A 210 3.46 16.18 -2.41
C PHE A 210 3.57 16.41 -0.89
N ARG A 211 4.79 16.48 -0.35
CA ARG A 211 5.01 16.82 1.07
C ARG A 211 4.66 18.26 1.41
N LEU A 212 4.87 19.17 0.46
CA LEU A 212 4.53 20.57 0.67
C LEU A 212 3.01 20.78 0.54
N LEU A 213 2.35 20.02 -0.35
CA LEU A 213 0.89 19.90 -0.42
C LEU A 213 0.32 19.53 0.94
N SER A 214 0.85 18.50 1.60
CA SER A 214 0.35 18.04 2.91
C SER A 214 0.38 19.13 3.98
N ARG A 215 1.46 19.90 4.04
CA ARG A 215 1.64 21.01 4.98
C ARG A 215 0.77 22.22 4.67
N SER A 216 0.23 22.34 3.46
CA SER A 216 -0.50 23.52 2.99
C SER A 216 -1.98 23.52 3.38
N VAL A 217 -2.57 22.34 3.61
CA VAL A 217 -4.03 22.17 3.77
C VAL A 217 -4.51 22.38 5.21
N ALA A 218 -3.62 22.34 6.20
CA ALA A 218 -3.95 22.65 7.59
C ALA A 218 -4.24 24.15 7.77
N GLY A 219 -5.52 24.55 7.68
CA GLY A 219 -6.01 25.75 8.36
C GLY A 219 -6.86 26.76 7.57
N LYS A 220 -7.18 26.54 6.28
CA LYS A 220 -8.15 27.40 5.58
C LYS A 220 -9.16 26.58 4.79
N PRO A 221 -10.47 26.86 4.92
CA PRO A 221 -11.46 26.26 4.02
C PRO A 221 -11.06 26.65 2.59
N ARG A 222 -10.76 25.65 1.75
CA ARG A 222 -10.52 25.90 0.32
C ARG A 222 -11.78 26.57 -0.23
N LYS A 223 -11.61 27.72 -0.89
CA LYS A 223 -12.70 28.29 -1.67
C LYS A 223 -13.14 27.19 -2.64
N ARG A 224 -14.43 26.86 -2.64
CA ARG A 224 -14.99 26.00 -3.69
C ARG A 224 -14.54 26.61 -5.01
N LEU A 225 -13.93 25.79 -5.88
CA LEU A 225 -13.71 26.21 -7.24
C LEU A 225 -15.09 26.62 -7.75
N ALA A 226 -15.21 27.89 -8.15
CA ALA A 226 -16.46 28.33 -8.75
C ALA A 226 -16.68 27.44 -9.97
N LEU A 227 -17.86 26.82 -10.08
CA LEU A 227 -18.25 26.14 -11.31
C LEU A 227 -17.98 27.13 -12.44
N THR A 228 -17.07 26.78 -13.34
CA THR A 228 -16.56 27.70 -14.37
C THR A 228 -17.63 28.06 -15.39
N TYR A 229 -18.72 27.30 -15.43
CA TYR A 229 -19.83 27.48 -16.37
C TYR A 229 -21.19 27.36 -15.66
N GLU A 230 -22.13 28.21 -16.06
CA GLU A 230 -23.54 28.04 -15.72
C GLU A 230 -24.01 26.64 -16.16
N PRO A 231 -24.86 25.97 -15.38
CA PRO A 231 -25.34 24.64 -15.73
C PRO A 231 -26.11 24.73 -17.05
N LEU A 232 -25.47 24.34 -18.14
CA LEU A 232 -26.14 24.00 -19.38
C LEU A 232 -27.24 22.97 -19.05
N SER A 233 -28.34 23.00 -19.81
CA SER A 233 -29.46 22.04 -19.65
C SER A 233 -29.05 20.64 -20.11
N TYR A 234 -28.09 20.04 -19.41
CA TYR A 234 -27.60 18.72 -19.70
C TYR A 234 -28.71 17.69 -19.49
N ASN A 235 -28.87 16.79 -20.46
CA ASN A 235 -29.61 15.57 -20.24
C ASN A 235 -28.74 14.61 -19.40
N TYR A 236 -28.77 14.81 -18.08
CA TYR A 236 -27.96 14.02 -17.14
C TYR A 236 -28.18 12.52 -17.28
N ARG A 237 -29.38 12.06 -17.68
CA ARG A 237 -29.64 10.64 -17.87
C ARG A 237 -28.79 10.04 -18.98
N THR A 238 -28.64 10.74 -20.11
CA THR A 238 -27.80 10.31 -21.22
C THR A 238 -26.32 10.33 -20.83
N ILE A 239 -25.87 11.38 -20.15
CA ILE A 239 -24.47 11.51 -19.68
C ILE A 239 -24.13 10.40 -18.69
N ILE A 240 -24.98 10.18 -17.68
CA ILE A 240 -24.81 9.12 -16.69
C ILE A 240 -24.74 7.76 -17.38
N HIS A 241 -25.65 7.48 -18.31
CA HIS A 241 -25.62 6.21 -19.03
C HIS A 241 -24.31 6.02 -19.79
N LYS A 242 -23.84 7.05 -20.51
CA LYS A 242 -22.57 7.01 -21.22
C LYS A 242 -21.40 6.74 -20.27
N LEU A 243 -21.26 7.50 -19.19
CA LEU A 243 -20.17 7.35 -18.21
C LEU A 243 -20.20 6.00 -17.51
N VAL A 244 -21.39 5.50 -17.14
CA VAL A 244 -21.54 4.18 -16.53
C VAL A 244 -21.09 3.08 -17.48
N MET A 245 -21.50 3.15 -18.76
CA MET A 245 -21.09 2.15 -19.74
C MET A 245 -19.60 2.25 -20.05
N GLU A 246 -19.02 3.45 -20.12
CA GLU A 246 -17.58 3.64 -20.26
C GLU A 246 -16.81 2.98 -19.10
N TYR A 247 -17.25 3.19 -17.85
CA TYR A 247 -16.66 2.56 -16.68
C TYR A 247 -16.75 1.03 -16.73
N VAL A 248 -17.95 0.49 -16.99
CA VAL A 248 -18.21 -0.96 -17.02
C VAL A 248 -17.33 -1.67 -18.04
N HIS A 249 -17.15 -1.11 -19.23
CA HIS A 249 -16.39 -1.76 -20.29
C HIS A 249 -14.88 -1.58 -20.17
N ARG A 250 -14.38 -0.56 -19.46
CA ARG A 250 -12.96 -0.17 -19.56
C ARG A 250 -12.23 -0.04 -18.22
N ALA A 251 -12.90 0.44 -17.18
CA ALA A 251 -12.27 0.73 -15.89
C ALA A 251 -12.47 -0.41 -14.87
N ASN A 252 -13.61 -1.11 -14.94
CA ASN A 252 -13.92 -2.18 -13.99
C ASN A 252 -13.08 -3.46 -14.17
N ILE A 253 -12.18 -3.51 -15.16
CA ILE A 253 -11.45 -4.73 -15.53
C ILE A 253 -10.38 -5.11 -14.49
N ASN A 254 -9.77 -4.12 -13.81
CA ASN A 254 -8.61 -4.34 -12.95
C ASN A 254 -8.98 -4.97 -11.59
N ILE A 255 -9.52 -4.20 -10.64
CA ILE A 255 -9.91 -4.73 -9.31
C ILE A 255 -11.38 -5.18 -9.30
N GLY A 256 -12.20 -4.76 -10.26
CA GLY A 256 -13.63 -5.06 -10.25
C GLY A 256 -14.33 -4.45 -9.02
N LEU A 257 -14.27 -3.12 -8.87
CA LEU A 257 -14.93 -2.40 -7.77
C LEU A 257 -16.47 -2.45 -7.85
N ILE A 258 -17.03 -3.03 -8.91
CA ILE A 258 -18.43 -3.48 -8.94
C ILE A 258 -18.52 -4.88 -9.53
N HIS A 259 -19.53 -5.62 -9.08
CA HIS A 259 -20.01 -6.79 -9.78
C HIS A 259 -20.95 -6.34 -10.92
N VAL A 260 -20.47 -6.39 -12.17
CA VAL A 260 -21.17 -5.81 -13.33
C VAL A 260 -22.61 -6.33 -13.50
N PRO A 261 -22.89 -7.65 -13.46
CA PRO A 261 -24.24 -8.17 -13.64
C PRO A 261 -25.23 -7.67 -12.57
N THR A 262 -24.81 -7.71 -11.29
CA THR A 262 -25.64 -7.23 -10.17
C THR A 262 -25.85 -5.71 -10.25
N PHE A 263 -24.79 -4.95 -10.54
CA PHE A 263 -24.87 -3.50 -10.65
C PHE A 263 -25.78 -3.06 -11.81
N LEU A 264 -25.62 -3.63 -13.02
CA LEU A 264 -26.45 -3.27 -14.18
C LEU A 264 -27.92 -3.65 -13.97
N THR A 265 -28.18 -4.76 -13.29
CA THR A 265 -29.54 -5.14 -12.89
C THR A 265 -30.15 -4.07 -11.99
N HIS A 266 -29.44 -3.68 -10.92
CA HIS A 266 -29.89 -2.59 -10.05
C HIS A 266 -30.06 -1.26 -10.81
N TYR A 267 -29.08 -0.86 -11.61
CA TYR A 267 -29.08 0.38 -12.38
C TYR A 267 -30.30 0.50 -13.31
N ARG A 268 -30.69 -0.59 -13.99
CA ARG A 268 -31.87 -0.60 -14.87
C ARG A 268 -33.19 -0.42 -14.12
N THR A 269 -33.25 -0.74 -12.82
CA THR A 269 -34.43 -0.53 -11.99
C THR A 269 -34.57 0.91 -11.46
N LEU A 270 -33.52 1.72 -11.58
CA LEU A 270 -33.53 3.10 -11.08
C LEU A 270 -34.47 3.96 -11.94
N LYS A 271 -35.47 4.57 -11.30
CA LYS A 271 -36.32 5.60 -11.93
C LYS A 271 -35.50 6.84 -12.27
N ASP A 272 -34.67 7.28 -11.32
CA ASP A 272 -33.75 8.40 -11.47
C ASP A 272 -32.33 8.00 -11.02
N PRO A 273 -31.37 7.87 -11.96
CA PRO A 273 -29.98 7.57 -11.64
C PRO A 273 -29.31 8.57 -10.69
N MET A 274 -29.79 9.82 -10.62
CA MET A 274 -29.27 10.85 -9.70
C MET A 274 -29.59 10.57 -8.22
N THR A 275 -30.36 9.52 -7.95
CA THR A 275 -30.74 9.09 -6.59
C THR A 275 -29.94 7.88 -6.10
N CYS A 276 -28.97 7.37 -6.88
CA CYS A 276 -28.10 6.28 -6.46
C CYS A 276 -26.65 6.78 -6.23
N PRO A 277 -26.12 6.74 -4.99
CA PRO A 277 -24.79 7.29 -4.71
C PRO A 277 -23.69 6.49 -5.38
N LEU A 278 -23.87 5.17 -5.51
CA LEU A 278 -22.94 4.30 -6.24
C LEU A 278 -22.85 4.69 -7.72
N THR A 279 -24.00 4.93 -8.37
CA THR A 279 -24.03 5.39 -9.77
C THR A 279 -23.33 6.74 -9.93
N LEU A 280 -23.58 7.69 -9.02
CA LEU A 280 -22.91 8.99 -9.05
C LEU A 280 -21.41 8.86 -8.82
N GLY A 281 -20.97 8.02 -7.88
CA GLY A 281 -19.55 7.71 -7.66
C GLY A 281 -18.88 7.20 -8.92
N ILE A 282 -19.47 6.20 -9.58
CA ILE A 282 -18.97 5.68 -10.87
C ILE A 282 -18.85 6.80 -11.92
N CYS A 283 -19.84 7.69 -12.01
CA CYS A 283 -19.79 8.82 -12.94
C CYS A 283 -18.69 9.83 -12.61
N VAL A 284 -18.39 10.07 -11.32
CA VAL A 284 -17.26 10.91 -10.88
C VAL A 284 -15.94 10.30 -11.36
N ASP A 285 -15.72 9.02 -11.09
CA ASP A 285 -14.50 8.29 -11.47
C ASP A 285 -14.31 8.26 -13.00
N ALA A 286 -15.35 7.87 -13.74
CA ALA A 286 -15.34 7.86 -15.20
C ALA A 286 -15.05 9.24 -15.80
N SER A 287 -15.56 10.30 -15.16
CA SER A 287 -15.39 11.68 -15.64
C SER A 287 -13.97 12.21 -15.46
N ILE A 288 -13.14 11.64 -14.58
CA ILE A 288 -11.74 12.08 -14.42
C ILE A 288 -10.70 11.15 -15.04
N SER A 289 -11.12 10.03 -15.61
CA SER A 289 -10.23 9.14 -16.34
C SER A 289 -9.54 9.90 -17.50
N PRO A 290 -8.23 9.82 -17.72
CA PRO A 290 -7.52 10.65 -18.71
C PRO A 290 -7.89 10.37 -20.18
N ARG A 291 -8.82 9.45 -20.45
CA ARG A 291 -9.18 9.05 -21.82
C ARG A 291 -10.02 10.08 -22.58
N VAL A 292 -9.84 10.07 -23.90
CA VAL A 292 -10.27 11.10 -24.86
C VAL A 292 -11.59 10.75 -25.58
N HIS A 293 -12.33 9.72 -25.15
CA HIS A 293 -13.50 9.23 -25.92
C HIS A 293 -14.84 9.89 -25.57
N SER A 294 -14.84 10.87 -24.67
CA SER A 294 -15.99 11.75 -24.55
C SER A 294 -15.91 12.87 -25.58
N ASP A 295 -17.05 13.16 -26.19
CA ASP A 295 -17.39 14.43 -26.84
C ASP A 295 -17.23 15.66 -25.93
N MET A 296 -16.96 15.45 -24.65
CA MET A 296 -16.72 16.47 -23.64
C MET A 296 -15.23 16.83 -23.53
N THR A 297 -14.95 18.12 -23.43
CA THR A 297 -13.64 18.68 -23.06
C THR A 297 -13.25 18.32 -21.63
N SER A 298 -11.96 18.40 -21.29
CA SER A 298 -11.50 18.13 -19.92
C SER A 298 -12.18 19.02 -18.86
N TYR A 299 -12.49 20.28 -19.20
CA TYR A 299 -13.22 21.19 -18.30
C TYR A 299 -14.68 20.79 -18.10
N GLU A 300 -15.38 20.40 -19.17
CA GLU A 300 -16.76 19.91 -19.05
C GLU A 300 -16.84 18.65 -18.19
N ARG A 301 -15.92 17.71 -18.43
CA ARG A 301 -15.81 16.48 -17.64
C ARG A 301 -15.54 16.79 -16.17
N ARG A 302 -14.64 17.73 -15.90
CA ARG A 302 -14.36 18.22 -14.55
C ARG A 302 -15.61 18.80 -13.87
N ASN A 303 -16.35 19.64 -14.57
CA ASN A 303 -17.58 20.27 -14.05
C ASN A 303 -18.66 19.22 -13.77
N ILE A 304 -18.83 18.24 -14.66
CA ILE A 304 -19.75 17.12 -14.47
C ILE A 304 -19.34 16.26 -13.28
N ALA A 305 -18.04 15.94 -13.15
CA ALA A 305 -17.52 15.22 -11.98
C ALA A 305 -17.82 15.98 -10.69
N GLU A 306 -17.68 17.31 -10.67
CA GLU A 306 -17.95 18.12 -9.48
C GLU A 306 -19.43 18.11 -9.07
N ILE A 307 -20.34 18.21 -10.05
CA ILE A 307 -21.80 18.11 -9.82
C ILE A 307 -22.15 16.75 -9.20
N PHE A 308 -21.67 15.66 -9.80
CA PHE A 308 -21.95 14.31 -9.30
C PHE A 308 -21.26 14.04 -7.96
N PHE A 309 -20.04 14.55 -7.75
CA PHE A 309 -19.32 14.43 -6.48
C PHE A 309 -20.08 15.09 -5.34
N LEU A 310 -20.51 16.36 -5.52
CA LEU A 310 -21.26 17.09 -4.50
C LEU A 310 -22.57 16.37 -4.16
N LYS A 311 -23.31 15.93 -5.18
CA LYS A 311 -24.56 15.20 -4.98
C LYS A 311 -24.36 13.85 -4.28
N CYS A 312 -23.34 13.08 -4.69
CA CYS A 312 -22.99 11.80 -4.09
C CYS A 312 -22.59 11.98 -2.62
N LYS A 313 -21.74 12.96 -2.33
CA LYS A 313 -21.28 13.29 -0.98
C LYS A 313 -22.44 13.67 -0.06
N ASP A 314 -23.37 14.51 -0.53
CA ASP A 314 -24.58 14.86 0.22
C ASP A 314 -25.43 13.63 0.55
N MET A 315 -25.59 12.71 -0.42
CA MET A 315 -26.33 11.47 -0.22
C MET A 315 -25.66 10.52 0.77
N ILE A 316 -24.34 10.34 0.70
CA ILE A 316 -23.56 9.55 1.65
C ILE A 316 -23.79 10.06 3.08
N TYR A 317 -23.86 11.38 3.26
CA TYR A 317 -24.11 11.98 4.57
C TYR A 317 -25.55 11.82 5.08
N ASP A 318 -26.51 11.60 4.19
CA ASP A 318 -27.93 11.44 4.53
C ASP A 318 -28.36 9.99 4.72
N MET A 319 -27.60 9.02 4.20
CA MET A 319 -27.83 7.60 4.47
C MET A 319 -27.53 7.31 5.94
N THR A 320 -28.45 6.61 6.62
CA THR A 320 -28.38 6.33 8.07
C THR A 320 -28.12 4.86 8.36
N ASP A 321 -27.47 4.63 9.51
CA ASP A 321 -26.45 3.62 9.77
C ASP A 321 -26.93 2.27 10.34
N GLU A 322 -28.00 1.64 9.84
CA GLU A 322 -28.43 0.33 10.38
C GLU A 322 -28.30 -0.84 9.40
N ASP A 323 -28.63 -0.66 8.12
CA ASP A 323 -28.62 -1.75 7.13
C ASP A 323 -27.21 -2.02 6.58
N PRO A 324 -26.63 -3.23 6.80
CA PRO A 324 -25.31 -3.59 6.27
C PRO A 324 -25.20 -3.43 4.75
N ALA A 325 -26.27 -3.71 4.00
CA ALA A 325 -26.26 -3.58 2.54
C ALA A 325 -26.13 -2.11 2.10
N LYS A 326 -26.80 -1.19 2.81
CA LYS A 326 -26.66 0.26 2.58
C LYS A 326 -25.28 0.76 2.99
N LYS A 327 -24.73 0.27 4.11
CA LYS A 327 -23.36 0.56 4.53
C LYS A 327 -22.34 0.11 3.48
N LEU A 328 -22.49 -1.09 2.93
CA LEU A 328 -21.67 -1.56 1.83
C LEU A 328 -21.83 -0.64 0.60
N GLN A 329 -23.04 -0.25 0.22
CA GLN A 329 -23.25 0.70 -0.89
C GLN A 329 -22.53 2.05 -0.65
N ILE A 330 -22.52 2.56 0.58
CA ILE A 330 -21.78 3.78 0.95
C ILE A 330 -20.28 3.57 0.77
N VAL A 331 -19.72 2.46 1.27
CA VAL A 331 -18.32 2.09 1.12
C VAL A 331 -17.92 2.01 -0.36
N MET A 332 -18.76 1.38 -1.19
CA MET A 332 -18.55 1.30 -2.63
C MET A 332 -18.53 2.70 -3.26
N ALA A 333 -19.52 3.54 -2.92
CA ALA A 333 -19.59 4.91 -3.43
C ALA A 333 -18.38 5.75 -3.01
N ILE A 334 -17.94 5.65 -1.75
CA ILE A 334 -16.74 6.34 -1.24
C ILE A 334 -15.52 5.97 -2.07
N SER A 335 -15.33 4.68 -2.38
CA SER A 335 -14.17 4.20 -3.16
C SER A 335 -14.01 4.96 -4.47
N PHE A 336 -15.11 5.20 -5.18
CA PHE A 336 -15.08 5.97 -6.44
C PHE A 336 -14.80 7.46 -6.27
N LEU A 337 -15.05 8.03 -5.09
CA LEU A 337 -14.71 9.42 -4.81
C LEU A 337 -13.23 9.61 -4.44
N LEU A 338 -12.54 8.55 -3.99
CA LEU A 338 -11.17 8.64 -3.48
C LEU A 338 -10.18 9.08 -4.57
N GLN A 339 -10.30 8.53 -5.78
CA GLN A 339 -9.45 8.89 -6.91
C GLN A 339 -9.68 10.36 -7.34
N TYR A 340 -10.93 10.80 -7.30
CA TYR A 340 -11.27 12.21 -7.59
C TYR A 340 -10.67 13.18 -6.59
N LEU A 341 -10.72 12.84 -5.29
CA LEU A 341 -10.14 13.66 -4.25
C LEU A 341 -8.61 13.68 -4.31
N GLY A 342 -7.97 12.52 -4.44
CA GLY A 342 -6.51 12.39 -4.50
C GLY A 342 -5.94 12.93 -5.81
N ASP A 343 -6.20 12.21 -6.91
CA ASP A 343 -5.55 12.42 -8.21
C ASP A 343 -6.22 13.52 -9.03
N GLY A 344 -7.54 13.67 -8.89
CA GLY A 344 -8.27 14.76 -9.53
C GLY A 344 -7.93 16.11 -8.87
N LEU A 345 -8.14 16.20 -7.55
CA LEU A 345 -8.20 17.46 -6.81
C LEU A 345 -6.97 17.83 -5.97
N LEU A 346 -5.99 16.93 -5.82
CA LEU A 346 -4.89 17.11 -4.87
C LEU A 346 -5.39 17.42 -3.44
N GLN A 347 -6.47 16.76 -3.05
CA GLN A 347 -7.11 16.79 -1.73
C GLN A 347 -6.81 15.50 -0.98
N TYR A 348 -5.53 15.15 -0.81
CA TYR A 348 -5.11 13.92 -0.13
C TYR A 348 -5.55 13.87 1.34
N ASP A 349 -5.72 15.01 2.04
CA ASP A 349 -6.25 15.01 3.41
C ASP A 349 -7.73 14.58 3.44
N GLU A 350 -8.55 15.11 2.53
CA GLU A 350 -9.96 14.77 2.41
C GLU A 350 -10.14 13.36 1.86
N SER A 351 -9.31 12.95 0.88
CA SER A 351 -9.26 11.57 0.38
C SER A 351 -8.95 10.60 1.52
N ARG A 352 -7.92 10.89 2.34
CA ARG A 352 -7.58 10.10 3.53
C ARG A 352 -8.74 10.02 4.53
N ARG A 353 -9.41 11.16 4.81
CA ARG A 353 -10.55 11.19 5.73
C ARG A 353 -11.71 10.35 5.20
N MET A 354 -12.08 10.50 3.94
CA MET A 354 -13.11 9.68 3.29
C MET A 354 -12.72 8.21 3.29
N ALA A 355 -11.48 7.88 2.97
CA ALA A 355 -10.96 6.51 3.00
C ALA A 355 -11.03 5.91 4.41
N THR A 356 -10.70 6.71 5.44
CA THR A 356 -10.82 6.31 6.85
C THR A 356 -12.29 6.06 7.23
N ILE A 357 -13.22 6.91 6.81
CA ILE A 357 -14.66 6.71 7.03
C ILE A 357 -15.11 5.39 6.40
N GLY A 358 -14.78 5.16 5.13
CA GLY A 358 -15.14 3.92 4.45
C GLY A 358 -14.51 2.68 5.11
N TYR A 359 -13.24 2.77 5.55
CA TYR A 359 -12.58 1.71 6.31
C TYR A 359 -13.27 1.41 7.65
N LEU A 360 -13.67 2.45 8.40
CA LEU A 360 -14.39 2.29 9.67
C LEU A 360 -15.78 1.67 9.46
N ILE A 361 -16.48 2.04 8.39
CA ILE A 361 -17.74 1.39 8.01
C ILE A 361 -17.48 -0.08 7.66
N CYS A 362 -16.41 -0.39 6.92
CA CYS A 362 -16.06 -1.78 6.66
C CYS A 362 -15.82 -2.56 7.95
N LYS A 363 -15.14 -1.98 8.94
CA LYS A 363 -14.93 -2.63 10.25
C LYS A 363 -16.22 -2.90 11.01
N ASP A 364 -17.20 -2.01 10.88
CA ASP A 364 -18.52 -2.18 11.48
C ASP A 364 -19.33 -3.32 10.83
N ILE A 365 -19.24 -3.50 9.51
CA ILE A 365 -19.96 -4.56 8.77
C ILE A 365 -19.13 -5.84 8.55
N GLU A 366 -17.88 -5.88 9.00
CA GLU A 366 -16.96 -7.02 8.84
C GLU A 366 -17.55 -8.33 9.38
N PRO A 367 -18.18 -8.39 10.57
CA PRO A 367 -18.76 -9.63 11.09
C PRO A 367 -19.87 -10.21 10.20
N VAL A 368 -20.58 -9.35 9.45
CA VAL A 368 -21.68 -9.76 8.56
C VAL A 368 -21.15 -10.35 7.27
N TYR A 369 -20.09 -9.77 6.71
CA TYR A 369 -19.59 -10.13 5.38
C TYR A 369 -18.42 -11.12 5.40
N MET A 370 -17.74 -11.29 6.53
CA MET A 370 -16.66 -12.29 6.68
C MET A 370 -17.15 -13.65 7.19
N ASP A 371 -18.42 -13.79 7.54
CA ASP A 371 -19.03 -15.09 7.83
C ASP A 371 -19.56 -15.72 6.53
N ASP A 372 -18.89 -16.79 6.09
CA ASP A 372 -19.23 -17.55 4.89
C ASP A 372 -20.66 -18.10 4.88
N SER A 373 -21.25 -18.30 6.05
CA SER A 373 -22.59 -18.87 6.19
C SER A 373 -23.71 -17.84 6.05
N GLN A 374 -23.42 -16.55 6.22
CA GLN A 374 -24.43 -15.47 6.33
C GLN A 374 -24.44 -14.54 5.11
N ALA A 375 -23.29 -14.28 4.51
CA ALA A 375 -23.16 -13.26 3.48
C ALA A 375 -23.51 -13.78 2.07
N PRO A 376 -24.35 -13.07 1.30
CA PRO A 376 -24.45 -13.33 -0.14
C PRO A 376 -23.07 -13.22 -0.80
N LEU A 377 -22.68 -14.22 -1.59
CA LEU A 377 -21.35 -14.33 -2.21
C LEU A 377 -20.87 -13.02 -2.86
N VAL A 378 -21.72 -12.40 -3.69
CA VAL A 378 -21.39 -11.15 -4.37
C VAL A 378 -21.14 -10.00 -3.38
N ALA A 379 -21.93 -9.91 -2.31
CA ALA A 379 -21.78 -8.86 -1.30
C ALA A 379 -20.46 -9.02 -0.51
N ARG A 380 -20.09 -10.26 -0.18
CA ARG A 380 -18.80 -10.59 0.43
C ARG A 380 -17.61 -10.21 -0.48
N ILE A 381 -17.68 -10.58 -1.76
CA ILE A 381 -16.65 -10.22 -2.74
C ILE A 381 -16.48 -8.69 -2.83
N MET A 382 -17.58 -7.94 -2.94
CA MET A 382 -17.53 -6.47 -2.95
C MET A 382 -16.93 -5.93 -1.65
N PHE A 383 -17.35 -6.47 -0.50
CA PHE A 383 -16.80 -6.08 0.80
C PHE A 383 -15.27 -6.24 0.84
N GLN A 384 -14.73 -7.41 0.49
CA GLN A 384 -13.29 -7.68 0.49
C GLN A 384 -12.50 -6.68 -0.37
N ARG A 385 -12.96 -6.46 -1.62
CA ARG A 385 -12.29 -5.56 -2.58
C ARG A 385 -12.25 -4.13 -2.07
N HIS A 386 -13.38 -3.63 -1.59
CA HIS A 386 -13.42 -2.27 -1.06
C HIS A 386 -12.66 -2.13 0.26
N TYR A 387 -12.67 -3.13 1.13
CA TYR A 387 -11.90 -3.12 2.36
C TYR A 387 -10.40 -2.98 2.10
N VAL A 388 -9.85 -3.77 1.16
CA VAL A 388 -8.45 -3.66 0.73
C VAL A 388 -8.18 -2.31 0.05
N HIS A 389 -9.08 -1.86 -0.82
CA HIS A 389 -8.92 -0.59 -1.53
C HIS A 389 -8.82 0.61 -0.58
N HIS A 390 -9.71 0.71 0.42
CA HIS A 390 -9.66 1.82 1.39
C HIS A 390 -8.35 1.82 2.19
N GLN A 391 -7.85 0.65 2.60
CA GLN A 391 -6.57 0.56 3.28
C GLN A 391 -5.41 0.98 2.39
N ALA A 392 -5.40 0.54 1.13
CA ALA A 392 -4.40 0.95 0.14
C ALA A 392 -4.38 2.47 -0.03
N VAL A 393 -5.56 3.11 -0.15
CA VAL A 393 -5.66 4.58 -0.27
C VAL A 393 -5.21 5.29 1.00
N ILE A 394 -5.55 4.80 2.20
CA ILE A 394 -5.08 5.39 3.46
C ILE A 394 -3.55 5.44 3.49
N ARG A 395 -2.88 4.35 3.12
CA ARG A 395 -1.42 4.27 3.08
C ARG A 395 -0.80 5.19 2.05
N LEU A 396 -1.38 5.23 0.85
CA LEU A 396 -0.94 6.14 -0.19
C LEU A 396 -1.02 7.58 0.32
N CYS A 397 -2.14 7.95 0.95
CA CYS A 397 -2.31 9.26 1.53
C CYS A 397 -1.35 9.51 2.69
N ASP A 398 -1.14 8.57 3.61
CA ASP A 398 -0.17 8.70 4.71
C ASP A 398 1.26 8.93 4.16
N ALA A 399 1.66 8.17 3.13
CA ALA A 399 2.95 8.31 2.48
C ALA A 399 3.11 9.66 1.74
N VAL A 400 2.05 10.15 1.11
CA VAL A 400 2.02 11.47 0.47
C VAL A 400 2.03 12.60 1.50
N LEU A 401 1.29 12.43 2.59
CA LEU A 401 1.11 13.45 3.62
C LEU A 401 2.33 13.56 4.55
N GLY A 402 3.16 12.53 4.62
CA GLY A 402 4.28 12.45 5.54
C GLY A 402 3.90 11.99 6.93
N ASP A 403 2.76 11.31 7.06
CA ASP A 403 2.31 10.70 8.30
C ASP A 403 2.96 9.33 8.51
N LYS A 404 2.87 8.79 9.73
CA LYS A 404 3.34 7.44 10.04
C LYS A 404 2.43 6.43 9.33
N VAL A 405 2.98 5.77 8.32
CA VAL A 405 2.27 4.72 7.56
C VAL A 405 2.26 3.40 8.34
N ASP A 406 1.08 2.81 8.53
CA ASP A 406 0.97 1.40 8.92
C ASP A 406 1.00 0.51 7.67
N TYR A 407 2.06 -0.28 7.54
CA TYR A 407 2.28 -1.16 6.39
C TYR A 407 1.55 -2.50 6.47
N ARG A 408 0.91 -2.85 7.60
CA ARG A 408 0.26 -4.16 7.80
C ARG A 408 -1.01 -4.34 6.97
N LEU A 409 -0.90 -5.01 5.81
CA LEU A 409 -2.06 -5.26 4.95
C LEU A 409 -2.93 -6.34 5.59
N PRO A 410 -4.25 -6.33 5.35
CA PRO A 410 -5.06 -7.42 5.80
C PRO A 410 -4.68 -8.65 4.97
N ALA A 411 -4.49 -9.78 5.65
CA ALA A 411 -4.24 -11.06 5.00
C ALA A 411 -5.57 -11.64 4.49
N ILE A 412 -6.17 -10.97 3.49
CA ILE A 412 -7.42 -11.37 2.85
C ILE A 412 -7.13 -11.66 1.38
N ASP A 413 -7.47 -12.87 0.95
CA ASP A 413 -7.52 -13.20 -0.47
C ASP A 413 -8.84 -12.66 -1.06
N LEU A 414 -8.73 -11.91 -2.15
CA LEU A 414 -9.86 -11.38 -2.87
C LEU A 414 -10.54 -12.49 -3.67
N GLU A 415 -11.84 -12.67 -3.44
CA GLU A 415 -12.65 -13.63 -4.17
C GLU A 415 -13.14 -13.09 -5.53
N VAL A 416 -13.61 -14.01 -6.38
CA VAL A 416 -14.12 -13.74 -7.72
C VAL A 416 -15.47 -14.42 -7.88
N ALA A 417 -16.45 -13.70 -8.45
CA ALA A 417 -17.77 -14.29 -8.68
C ALA A 417 -17.76 -15.25 -9.90
N PRO A 418 -18.59 -16.31 -9.91
CA PRO A 418 -18.62 -17.29 -11.00
C PRO A 418 -19.00 -16.73 -12.38
N ASP A 419 -19.65 -15.59 -12.43
CA ASP A 419 -20.11 -14.89 -13.64
C ASP A 419 -19.23 -13.70 -14.03
N GLU A 420 -18.13 -13.44 -13.31
CA GLU A 420 -17.18 -12.39 -13.70
C GLU A 420 -16.32 -12.80 -14.90
N PRO A 421 -15.97 -11.83 -15.77
CA PRO A 421 -15.12 -12.07 -16.94
C PRO A 421 -13.78 -12.71 -16.57
N LEU A 422 -13.25 -13.54 -17.47
CA LEU A 422 -11.95 -14.20 -17.29
C LEU A 422 -10.82 -13.21 -16.98
N VAL A 423 -10.84 -12.05 -17.64
CA VAL A 423 -9.85 -10.98 -17.43
C VAL A 423 -9.83 -10.49 -15.99
N THR A 424 -10.99 -10.21 -15.38
CA THR A 424 -11.10 -9.81 -13.97
C THR A 424 -10.54 -10.89 -13.05
N ARG A 425 -10.80 -12.18 -13.35
CA ARG A 425 -10.23 -13.28 -12.54
C ARG A 425 -8.71 -13.27 -12.58
N LYS A 426 -8.11 -13.10 -13.77
CA LYS A 426 -6.65 -13.03 -13.92
C LYS A 426 -6.07 -11.87 -13.10
N TYR A 427 -6.66 -10.68 -13.17
CA TYR A 427 -6.19 -9.54 -12.36
C TYR A 427 -6.34 -9.81 -10.86
N ILE A 428 -7.46 -10.37 -10.39
CA ILE A 428 -7.63 -10.72 -8.98
C ILE A 428 -6.58 -11.74 -8.53
N THR A 429 -6.24 -12.74 -9.36
CA THR A 429 -5.13 -13.67 -9.08
C THR A 429 -3.80 -12.92 -8.95
N VAL A 430 -3.51 -11.96 -9.82
CA VAL A 430 -2.32 -11.10 -9.71
C VAL A 430 -2.33 -10.32 -8.39
N TYR A 431 -3.44 -9.64 -8.06
CA TYR A 431 -3.57 -8.87 -6.83
C TYR A 431 -3.38 -9.73 -5.58
N ASN A 432 -3.96 -10.93 -5.51
CA ASN A 432 -3.76 -11.83 -4.37
C ASN A 432 -2.29 -12.20 -4.18
N ASN A 433 -1.57 -12.50 -5.27
CA ASN A 433 -0.14 -12.80 -5.18
C ASN A 433 0.71 -11.58 -4.77
N MET A 434 0.37 -10.38 -5.26
CA MET A 434 1.01 -9.13 -4.84
C MET A 434 0.71 -8.80 -3.38
N LEU A 435 -0.53 -8.98 -2.93
CA LEU A 435 -0.96 -8.74 -1.54
C LEU A 435 -0.27 -9.69 -0.57
N ARG A 436 -0.11 -10.97 -0.91
CA ARG A 436 0.66 -11.94 -0.09
C ARG A 436 2.11 -11.53 0.06
N PHE A 437 2.76 -11.07 -1.02
CA PHE A 437 4.12 -10.54 -0.93
C PHE A 437 4.18 -9.29 -0.05
N ALA A 438 3.29 -8.32 -0.30
CA ALA A 438 3.26 -7.04 0.38
C ALA A 438 2.87 -7.15 1.87
N SER A 439 2.11 -8.18 2.24
CA SER A 439 1.71 -8.46 3.63
C SER A 439 2.73 -9.30 4.40
N SER A 440 3.77 -9.84 3.76
CA SER A 440 4.81 -10.62 4.44
C SER A 440 5.55 -9.79 5.49
N SER A 441 6.04 -10.44 6.54
CA SER A 441 6.83 -9.79 7.60
C SER A 441 8.09 -9.13 7.05
N PHE A 442 8.73 -9.76 6.07
CA PHE A 442 9.87 -9.23 5.34
C PHE A 442 9.51 -7.90 4.66
N SER A 443 8.47 -7.91 3.81
CA SER A 443 8.03 -6.71 3.09
C SER A 443 7.57 -5.59 4.01
N ASN A 444 6.85 -5.91 5.09
CA ASN A 444 6.41 -4.90 6.06
C ASN A 444 7.61 -4.19 6.71
N THR A 445 8.61 -4.95 7.17
CA THR A 445 9.81 -4.40 7.80
C THR A 445 10.60 -3.56 6.78
N LEU A 446 10.79 -4.08 5.57
CA LEU A 446 11.50 -3.40 4.51
C LEU A 446 10.83 -2.07 4.14
N MET A 447 9.51 -2.08 3.91
CA MET A 447 8.75 -0.90 3.50
C MET A 447 8.69 0.16 4.59
N GLN A 448 8.67 -0.22 5.87
CA GLN A 448 8.79 0.74 6.97
C GLN A 448 10.11 1.52 6.91
N GLN A 449 11.22 0.84 6.65
CA GLN A 449 12.56 1.44 6.60
C GLN A 449 12.75 2.29 5.33
N ILE A 450 12.27 1.81 4.19
CA ILE A 450 12.19 2.59 2.95
C ILE A 450 11.40 3.87 3.17
N ASN A 451 10.24 3.78 3.84
CA ASN A 451 9.40 4.95 4.07
C ASN A 451 10.04 5.96 5.01
N ALA A 452 10.71 5.50 6.07
CA ALA A 452 11.50 6.36 6.93
C ALA A 452 12.53 7.15 6.10
N ASN A 453 13.30 6.44 5.26
CA ASN A 453 14.29 7.03 4.36
C ASN A 453 13.71 8.03 3.37
N VAL A 454 12.57 7.70 2.77
CA VAL A 454 11.82 8.61 1.91
C VAL A 454 11.52 9.89 2.67
N HIS A 455 11.02 9.81 3.91
CA HIS A 455 10.70 10.97 4.76
C HIS A 455 11.90 11.74 5.32
N GLY A 456 13.13 11.35 4.95
CA GLY A 456 14.35 11.99 5.41
C GLY A 456 14.78 11.56 6.81
N VAL A 457 14.14 10.52 7.37
CA VAL A 457 14.63 9.82 8.56
C VAL A 457 15.59 8.74 8.07
N PRO A 458 16.80 8.58 8.61
CA PRO A 458 17.68 7.48 8.22
C PRO A 458 16.94 6.14 8.35
N GLY A 459 16.94 5.36 7.28
CA GLY A 459 16.43 3.99 7.31
C GLY A 459 17.52 3.06 7.83
N GLU A 460 17.11 1.96 8.43
CA GLU A 460 18.01 1.03 9.10
C GLU A 460 17.66 -0.40 8.71
N LEU A 461 18.62 -1.11 8.11
CA LEU A 461 18.46 -2.51 7.69
C LEU A 461 19.68 -3.32 8.10
N SER A 462 19.47 -4.57 8.48
CA SER A 462 20.58 -5.51 8.67
C SER A 462 21.17 -5.90 7.31
N LEU A 463 22.46 -6.29 7.30
CA LEU A 463 23.09 -6.82 6.10
C LEU A 463 22.35 -8.05 5.58
N ASP A 464 21.85 -8.90 6.48
CA ASP A 464 21.01 -10.06 6.14
C ASP A 464 19.78 -9.64 5.35
N MET A 465 19.03 -8.63 5.79
CA MET A 465 17.84 -8.16 5.05
C MET A 465 18.20 -7.65 3.65
N ILE A 466 19.35 -6.97 3.52
CA ILE A 466 19.83 -6.44 2.23
C ILE A 466 20.16 -7.59 1.27
N LEU A 467 20.84 -8.62 1.76
CA LEU A 467 21.23 -9.80 0.98
C LEU A 467 20.02 -10.69 0.64
N GLN A 468 19.02 -10.76 1.52
CA GLN A 468 17.82 -11.58 1.35
C GLN A 468 16.78 -10.98 0.40
N PHE A 469 16.84 -9.69 0.07
CA PHE A 469 15.85 -9.05 -0.79
C PHE A 469 15.65 -9.78 -2.13
N GLU A 470 16.72 -9.96 -2.91
CA GLU A 470 16.57 -10.60 -4.23
C GLU A 470 16.23 -12.11 -4.14
N PRO A 471 16.82 -12.91 -3.22
CA PRO A 471 16.37 -14.28 -2.99
C PRO A 471 14.87 -14.38 -2.66
N VAL A 472 14.36 -13.54 -1.76
CA VAL A 472 12.93 -13.50 -1.41
C VAL A 472 12.08 -13.08 -2.61
N ALA A 473 12.53 -12.09 -3.39
CA ALA A 473 11.87 -11.66 -4.62
C ALA A 473 11.81 -12.78 -5.68
N ARG A 474 12.92 -13.49 -5.90
CA ARG A 474 12.98 -14.63 -6.83
C ARG A 474 12.14 -15.82 -6.34
N GLN A 475 12.13 -16.08 -5.03
CA GLN A 475 11.30 -17.12 -4.44
C GLN A 475 9.81 -16.81 -4.64
N TRP A 476 9.40 -15.56 -4.39
CA TRP A 476 8.04 -15.12 -4.68
C TRP A 476 7.71 -15.26 -6.17
N TRP A 477 8.61 -14.83 -7.06
CA TRP A 477 8.44 -14.99 -8.50
C TRP A 477 8.27 -16.46 -8.92
N ALA A 478 9.10 -17.35 -8.37
CA ALA A 478 9.02 -18.78 -8.63
C ALA A 478 7.71 -19.40 -8.14
N SER A 479 7.09 -18.83 -7.10
CA SER A 479 5.80 -19.27 -6.54
C SER A 479 4.58 -18.84 -7.36
N LEU A 480 4.76 -17.95 -8.34
CA LEU A 480 3.67 -17.49 -9.18
C LEU A 480 3.12 -18.62 -10.07
N PRO A 481 1.81 -18.62 -10.37
CA PRO A 481 1.22 -19.49 -11.39
C PRO A 481 1.95 -19.35 -12.73
N GLY A 482 2.07 -20.46 -13.46
CA GLY A 482 2.78 -20.50 -14.74
C GLY A 482 2.23 -19.50 -15.76
N GLU A 483 0.91 -19.25 -15.77
CA GLU A 483 0.30 -18.25 -16.64
C GLU A 483 0.68 -16.79 -16.31
N LEU A 484 1.09 -16.50 -15.06
CA LEU A 484 1.53 -15.17 -14.64
C LEU A 484 3.04 -14.96 -14.79
N ARG A 485 3.80 -16.07 -14.87
CA ARG A 485 5.26 -16.05 -14.93
C ARG A 485 5.74 -16.04 -16.39
N SER A 486 6.28 -14.90 -16.81
CA SER A 486 6.75 -14.70 -18.20
C SER A 486 8.13 -15.30 -18.50
N CYS A 487 8.99 -15.43 -17.49
CA CYS A 487 10.36 -15.93 -17.61
C CYS A 487 10.77 -16.64 -16.31
N GLU A 488 11.88 -17.38 -16.33
CA GLU A 488 12.35 -18.12 -15.14
C GLU A 488 12.87 -17.19 -14.03
N ASP A 489 13.69 -16.20 -14.38
CA ASP A 489 14.23 -15.18 -13.47
C ASP A 489 13.84 -13.78 -13.95
N PRO A 490 13.15 -12.96 -13.13
CA PRO A 490 12.75 -11.61 -13.53
C PRO A 490 13.95 -10.65 -13.63
N TYR A 491 15.13 -11.03 -13.11
CA TYR A 491 16.34 -10.22 -13.16
C TYR A 491 17.30 -10.60 -14.31
N SER A 492 17.01 -11.66 -15.08
CA SER A 492 17.87 -12.13 -16.19
C SER A 492 17.91 -11.15 -17.36
N ASP A 493 18.84 -11.33 -18.30
CA ASP A 493 18.92 -10.50 -19.53
C ASP A 493 17.78 -10.81 -20.51
N GLU A 494 17.25 -12.04 -20.48
CA GLU A 494 16.16 -12.49 -21.35
C GLU A 494 14.83 -11.78 -21.09
N VAL A 495 14.70 -11.12 -19.93
CA VAL A 495 13.48 -10.40 -19.54
C VAL A 495 13.13 -9.28 -20.53
N PHE A 496 14.14 -8.63 -21.13
CA PHE A 496 13.94 -7.57 -22.10
C PHE A 496 13.19 -8.06 -23.34
N ASP A 497 13.71 -9.12 -23.95
CA ASP A 497 13.10 -9.76 -25.13
C ASP A 497 11.75 -10.39 -24.78
N THR A 498 11.65 -10.98 -23.59
CA THR A 498 10.40 -11.55 -23.09
C THR A 498 9.29 -10.50 -23.04
N ILE A 499 9.56 -9.33 -22.45
CA ILE A 499 8.57 -8.26 -22.29
C ILE A 499 8.06 -7.78 -23.65
N GLU A 500 8.94 -7.55 -24.61
CA GLU A 500 8.55 -7.03 -25.93
C GLU A 500 7.59 -7.97 -26.67
N ASN A 501 7.65 -9.27 -26.36
CA ASN A 501 6.81 -10.30 -26.97
C ASN A 501 5.56 -10.69 -26.15
N LEU A 502 5.38 -10.14 -24.94
CA LEU A 502 4.22 -10.46 -24.09
C LEU A 502 2.90 -10.12 -24.77
N GLN A 503 1.90 -10.98 -24.60
CA GLN A 503 0.54 -10.75 -25.11
C GLN A 503 -0.48 -10.52 -23.98
N GLU A 504 -0.09 -10.79 -22.73
CA GLU A 504 -0.99 -10.74 -21.58
C GLU A 504 -0.61 -9.56 -20.66
N PRO A 505 -1.48 -8.54 -20.50
CA PRO A 505 -1.23 -7.39 -19.64
C PRO A 505 -0.89 -7.74 -18.19
N THR A 506 -1.48 -8.84 -17.69
CA THR A 506 -1.30 -9.30 -16.31
C THR A 506 0.12 -9.76 -16.03
N GLN A 507 0.80 -10.38 -17.01
CA GLN A 507 2.22 -10.74 -16.89
C GLN A 507 3.09 -9.47 -16.78
N THR A 508 2.77 -8.45 -17.58
CA THR A 508 3.46 -7.17 -17.52
C THR A 508 3.28 -6.47 -16.17
N LEU A 509 2.07 -6.54 -15.58
CA LEU A 509 1.79 -5.96 -14.26
C LEU A 509 2.65 -6.59 -13.15
N VAL A 510 2.83 -7.92 -13.16
CA VAL A 510 3.67 -8.64 -12.19
C VAL A 510 5.14 -8.24 -12.32
N ILE A 511 5.66 -8.11 -13.56
CA ILE A 511 7.01 -7.61 -13.82
C ILE A 511 7.16 -6.19 -13.28
N VAL A 512 6.21 -5.30 -13.59
CA VAL A 512 6.26 -3.92 -13.10
C VAL A 512 6.28 -3.90 -11.57
N PHE A 513 5.45 -4.71 -10.90
CA PHE A 513 5.41 -4.78 -9.45
C PHE A 513 6.76 -5.14 -8.83
N ILE A 514 7.41 -6.21 -9.29
CA ILE A 514 8.67 -6.66 -8.68
C ILE A 514 9.82 -5.69 -8.95
N HIS A 515 9.85 -5.06 -10.13
CA HIS A 515 10.86 -4.07 -10.43
C HIS A 515 10.58 -2.71 -9.79
N VAL A 516 9.33 -2.33 -9.51
CA VAL A 516 9.02 -1.17 -8.67
C VAL A 516 9.64 -1.36 -7.29
N LEU A 517 9.38 -2.52 -6.66
CA LEU A 517 9.95 -2.82 -5.34
C LEU A 517 11.48 -2.84 -5.36
N SER A 518 12.07 -3.47 -6.36
CA SER A 518 13.52 -3.54 -6.53
C SER A 518 14.13 -2.15 -6.71
N THR A 519 13.51 -1.32 -7.55
CA THR A 519 13.99 0.03 -7.80
C THR A 519 13.88 0.91 -6.56
N ILE A 520 12.75 0.87 -5.85
CA ILE A 520 12.57 1.64 -4.60
C ILE A 520 13.59 1.20 -3.55
N PHE A 521 13.75 -0.11 -3.35
CA PHE A 521 14.68 -0.68 -2.38
C PHE A 521 16.12 -0.24 -2.68
N HIS A 522 16.60 -0.52 -3.88
CA HIS A 522 17.98 -0.22 -4.24
C HIS A 522 18.25 1.29 -4.36
N ALA A 523 17.27 2.10 -4.77
CA ALA A 523 17.43 3.55 -4.78
C ALA A 523 17.61 4.13 -3.36
N CYS A 524 17.02 3.51 -2.34
CA CYS A 524 17.26 3.89 -0.94
C CYS A 524 18.67 3.53 -0.46
N MET A 525 19.32 2.53 -1.06
CA MET A 525 20.64 2.02 -0.68
C MET A 525 21.82 2.72 -1.39
N LEU A 526 21.58 3.82 -2.12
CA LEU A 526 22.64 4.55 -2.85
C LEU A 526 23.60 5.35 -1.97
N HIS A 527 23.25 5.56 -0.69
CA HIS A 527 24.08 6.26 0.29
C HIS A 527 24.14 5.47 1.60
N PRO A 528 24.72 4.26 1.57
CA PRO A 528 24.85 3.45 2.77
C PRO A 528 25.91 4.06 3.69
N ARG A 529 25.68 3.94 5.00
CA ARG A 529 26.54 4.47 6.07
C ARG A 529 26.56 3.49 7.24
N HIS A 530 27.69 3.46 7.92
CA HIS A 530 27.83 2.81 9.21
C HIS A 530 28.08 3.86 10.29
N LEU A 531 27.48 3.72 11.48
CA LEU A 531 27.55 4.75 12.52
C LEU A 531 28.88 4.78 13.27
N ASN A 532 29.51 3.61 13.46
CA ASN A 532 30.55 3.44 14.48
C ASN A 532 31.85 2.84 13.95
N ASP A 533 31.96 2.56 12.65
CA ASP A 533 33.15 1.90 12.09
C ASP A 533 33.55 2.52 10.75
N ASP A 534 34.76 3.08 10.74
CA ASP A 534 35.43 3.68 9.58
C ASP A 534 36.50 2.74 9.00
N SER A 535 36.53 1.47 9.41
CA SER A 535 37.46 0.47 8.90
C SER A 535 37.37 0.34 7.38
N ALA A 536 38.50 0.00 6.75
CA ALA A 536 38.57 -0.20 5.30
C ALA A 536 37.59 -1.30 4.84
N ALA A 537 37.49 -2.40 5.59
CA ALA A 537 36.57 -3.50 5.28
C ALA A 537 35.09 -3.05 5.27
N THR A 538 34.68 -2.22 6.23
CA THR A 538 33.33 -1.65 6.26
C THR A 538 33.09 -0.74 5.05
N LYS A 539 34.08 0.09 4.67
CA LYS A 539 33.99 0.93 3.48
C LYS A 539 33.86 0.13 2.19
N ASP A 540 34.61 -0.94 2.04
CA ASP A 540 34.55 -1.82 0.86
C ASP A 540 33.18 -2.48 0.72
N VAL A 541 32.59 -2.93 1.83
CA VAL A 541 31.22 -3.51 1.82
C VAL A 541 30.17 -2.46 1.51
N LEU A 542 30.26 -1.26 2.10
CA LEU A 542 29.33 -0.16 1.79
C LEU A 542 29.42 0.25 0.31
N GLU A 543 30.61 0.27 -0.28
CA GLU A 543 30.80 0.58 -1.69
C GLU A 543 30.24 -0.55 -2.58
N ALA A 544 30.45 -1.82 -2.23
CA ALA A 544 29.84 -2.95 -2.95
C ALA A 544 28.30 -2.91 -2.90
N ILE A 545 27.71 -2.57 -1.75
CA ILE A 545 26.26 -2.37 -1.61
C ILE A 545 25.79 -1.24 -2.53
N ARG A 546 26.51 -0.11 -2.55
CA ARG A 546 26.20 1.04 -3.38
C ARG A 546 26.29 0.71 -4.88
N GLU A 547 27.36 0.06 -5.33
CA GLU A 547 27.57 -0.31 -6.72
C GLU A 547 26.45 -1.25 -7.19
N LYS A 548 26.15 -2.29 -6.39
CA LYS A 548 25.04 -3.20 -6.66
C LYS A 548 23.71 -2.46 -6.73
N ALA A 549 23.43 -1.59 -5.76
CA ALA A 549 22.21 -0.81 -5.71
C ALA A 549 22.05 0.11 -6.94
N LEU A 550 23.13 0.74 -7.38
CA LEU A 550 23.15 1.58 -8.57
C LEU A 550 22.84 0.77 -9.83
N LYS A 551 23.57 -0.33 -10.05
CA LYS A 551 23.39 -1.22 -11.20
C LYS A 551 21.97 -1.79 -11.26
N THR A 552 21.45 -2.29 -10.14
CA THR A 552 20.11 -2.89 -10.09
C THR A 552 19.00 -1.85 -10.22
N SER A 553 19.16 -0.63 -9.67
CA SER A 553 18.17 0.45 -9.82
C SER A 553 18.03 0.90 -11.27
N VAL A 554 19.16 1.11 -11.98
CA VAL A 554 19.16 1.49 -13.39
C VAL A 554 18.52 0.38 -14.24
N ARG A 555 18.97 -0.86 -14.05
CA ARG A 555 18.45 -2.01 -14.80
C ARG A 555 16.95 -2.21 -14.57
N SER A 556 16.50 -2.21 -13.33
CA SER A 556 15.07 -2.36 -12.99
C SER A 556 14.23 -1.21 -13.55
N SER A 557 14.77 0.01 -13.56
CA SER A 557 14.10 1.16 -14.19
C SER A 557 13.92 0.96 -15.70
N GLU A 558 14.94 0.46 -16.41
CA GLU A 558 14.84 0.15 -17.84
C GLU A 558 13.81 -0.94 -18.13
N ILE A 559 13.81 -2.01 -17.34
CA ILE A 559 12.83 -3.10 -17.43
C ILE A 559 11.42 -2.55 -17.21
N MET A 560 11.22 -1.75 -16.16
CA MET A 560 9.92 -1.11 -15.88
C MET A 560 9.44 -0.24 -17.04
N ILE A 561 10.31 0.56 -17.66
CA ILE A 561 9.93 1.42 -18.78
C ILE A 561 9.42 0.60 -19.96
N ILE A 562 10.09 -0.49 -20.29
CA ILE A 562 9.71 -1.38 -21.40
C ILE A 562 8.41 -2.11 -21.07
N ALA A 563 8.26 -2.58 -19.82
CA ALA A 563 7.03 -3.20 -19.34
C ALA A 563 5.86 -2.21 -19.36
N LEU A 564 6.04 -0.98 -18.84
CA LEU A 564 5.03 0.07 -18.87
C LEU A 564 4.58 0.39 -20.29
N ARG A 565 5.53 0.55 -21.23
CA ARG A 565 5.23 0.75 -22.65
C ARG A 565 4.43 -0.42 -23.22
N ARG A 566 4.86 -1.67 -22.96
CA ARG A 566 4.18 -2.85 -23.48
C ARG A 566 2.76 -2.98 -22.92
N ASN A 567 2.57 -2.73 -21.63
CA ASN A 567 1.26 -2.75 -21.01
C ASN A 567 0.33 -1.74 -21.69
N LEU A 568 0.80 -0.52 -21.98
CA LEU A 568 0.01 0.48 -22.72
C LEU A 568 -0.37 0.04 -24.14
N GLU A 569 0.48 -0.72 -24.83
CA GLU A 569 0.18 -1.27 -26.15
C GLU A 569 -0.85 -2.41 -26.10
N LEU A 570 -0.78 -3.27 -25.08
CA LEU A 570 -1.68 -4.42 -24.93
C LEU A 570 -3.05 -4.02 -24.39
N GLU A 571 -3.06 -3.13 -23.41
CA GLU A 571 -4.25 -2.58 -22.78
C GLU A 571 -4.87 -1.51 -23.67
N ASN A 572 -5.08 -1.81 -24.97
CA ASN A 572 -5.54 -0.92 -26.05
C ASN A 572 -6.56 0.15 -25.61
N GLU A 573 -7.32 -0.08 -24.54
CA GLU A 573 -8.13 0.92 -23.85
C GLU A 573 -8.33 0.70 -22.32
N SER A 574 -7.41 0.11 -21.51
CA SER A 574 -7.54 -0.07 -20.04
C SER A 574 -6.48 0.69 -19.19
N LEU A 575 -6.92 1.07 -17.97
CA LEU A 575 -6.41 2.25 -17.21
C LEU A 575 -4.88 2.15 -17.13
N PRO A 576 -4.10 3.20 -17.50
CA PRO A 576 -2.65 3.13 -17.41
C PRO A 576 -2.27 2.64 -16.02
N LEU A 577 -1.25 1.76 -15.97
CA LEU A 577 -0.59 1.32 -14.74
C LEU A 577 -0.57 2.45 -13.70
N PRO A 578 -0.86 2.15 -12.41
CA PRO A 578 -1.07 3.16 -11.39
C PRO A 578 0.00 4.25 -11.45
N PHE A 579 -0.44 5.52 -11.46
CA PHE A 579 0.42 6.70 -11.38
C PHE A 579 1.53 6.56 -10.35
N ASP A 580 1.23 5.86 -9.26
CA ASP A 580 2.15 5.51 -8.20
C ASP A 580 3.43 4.84 -8.74
N PHE A 581 3.34 3.87 -9.66
CA PHE A 581 4.51 3.20 -10.21
C PHE A 581 5.41 4.13 -11.02
N LEU A 582 4.80 5.02 -11.81
CA LEU A 582 5.53 6.04 -12.58
C LEU A 582 6.21 7.06 -11.66
N MET A 583 5.52 7.49 -10.61
CA MET A 583 6.07 8.38 -9.60
C MET A 583 7.24 7.74 -8.83
N GLN A 584 7.15 6.45 -8.52
CA GLN A 584 8.24 5.70 -7.87
C GLN A 584 9.44 5.48 -8.79
N LEU A 585 9.20 5.19 -10.08
CA LEU A 585 10.24 5.13 -11.09
C LEU A 585 10.98 6.46 -11.21
N LEU A 586 10.22 7.56 -11.31
CA LEU A 586 10.78 8.91 -11.36
C LEU A 586 11.61 9.23 -10.12
N HIS A 587 11.05 8.97 -8.94
CA HIS A 587 11.70 9.19 -7.66
C HIS A 587 13.06 8.47 -7.61
N SER A 588 13.07 7.22 -8.04
CA SER A 588 14.26 6.38 -8.03
C SER A 588 15.32 6.85 -9.02
N LEU A 589 14.93 7.17 -10.25
CA LEU A 589 15.85 7.73 -11.24
C LEU A 589 16.45 9.07 -10.78
N CYS A 590 15.66 9.93 -10.08
CA CYS A 590 16.18 11.15 -9.47
C CYS A 590 17.26 10.85 -8.41
N LYS A 591 17.05 9.82 -7.58
CA LYS A 591 18.03 9.38 -6.57
C LYS A 591 19.30 8.86 -7.24
N VAL A 592 19.17 8.01 -8.25
CA VAL A 592 20.29 7.50 -9.06
C VAL A 592 21.11 8.64 -9.68
N THR A 593 20.45 9.67 -10.23
CA THR A 593 21.19 10.81 -10.78
C THR A 593 22.00 11.55 -9.72
N SER A 594 21.53 11.56 -8.47
CA SER A 594 22.22 12.22 -7.37
C SER A 594 23.45 11.45 -6.87
N SER A 595 23.69 10.20 -7.29
CA SER A 595 24.80 9.37 -6.80
C SER A 595 26.11 9.50 -7.59
N PHE A 596 26.21 10.48 -8.51
CA PHE A 596 27.45 10.98 -9.15
C PHE A 596 28.32 10.01 -9.96
N ASP A 597 27.80 8.85 -10.39
CA ASP A 597 28.58 7.99 -11.27
C ASP A 597 28.42 8.39 -12.74
N VAL A 598 29.50 8.90 -13.33
CA VAL A 598 29.57 9.35 -14.73
C VAL A 598 29.23 8.22 -15.70
N GLN A 599 29.55 6.97 -15.36
CA GLN A 599 29.32 5.81 -16.23
C GLN A 599 27.84 5.57 -16.51
N PHE A 600 26.95 5.87 -15.55
CA PHE A 600 25.52 5.58 -15.66
C PHE A 600 24.71 6.76 -16.22
N GLN A 601 25.29 7.96 -16.34
CA GLN A 601 24.55 9.17 -16.74
C GLN A 601 23.80 9.03 -18.08
N PRO A 602 24.40 8.51 -19.18
CA PRO A 602 23.69 8.41 -20.45
C PRO A 602 22.49 7.47 -20.39
N ARG A 603 22.62 6.36 -19.65
CA ARG A 603 21.55 5.38 -19.45
C ARG A 603 20.40 5.97 -18.64
N VAL A 604 20.72 6.65 -17.53
CA VAL A 604 19.73 7.31 -16.67
C VAL A 604 19.00 8.40 -17.43
N GLN A 605 19.70 9.21 -18.23
CA GLN A 605 19.08 10.23 -19.07
C GLN A 605 18.15 9.64 -20.12
N SER A 606 18.57 8.55 -20.78
CA SER A 606 17.75 7.82 -21.74
C SER A 606 16.49 7.23 -21.09
N ALA A 607 16.64 6.58 -19.93
CA ALA A 607 15.52 6.05 -19.14
C ALA A 607 14.54 7.17 -18.74
N PHE A 608 15.05 8.31 -18.27
CA PHE A 608 14.23 9.48 -17.93
C PHE A 608 13.42 9.99 -19.11
N HIS A 609 14.07 10.12 -20.27
CA HIS A 609 13.40 10.60 -21.47
C HIS A 609 12.30 9.64 -21.94
N LYS A 610 12.58 8.33 -21.94
CA LYS A 610 11.57 7.30 -22.27
C LYS A 610 10.40 7.34 -21.30
N CYS A 611 10.66 7.40 -19.99
CA CYS A 611 9.62 7.53 -18.96
C CYS A 611 8.76 8.78 -19.18
N PHE A 612 9.38 9.92 -19.47
CA PHE A 612 8.69 11.18 -19.76
C PHE A 612 7.79 11.08 -21.00
N THR A 613 8.28 10.43 -22.07
CA THR A 613 7.51 10.22 -23.30
C THR A 613 6.29 9.35 -23.05
N ILE A 614 6.44 8.25 -22.30
CA ILE A 614 5.33 7.36 -21.91
C ILE A 614 4.25 8.16 -21.15
N ILE A 615 4.67 9.00 -20.21
CA ILE A 615 3.75 9.81 -19.41
C ILE A 615 3.02 10.84 -20.24
N ASN A 616 3.75 11.58 -21.08
CA ASN A 616 3.14 12.58 -21.93
C ASN A 616 2.19 11.98 -22.96
N SER A 617 2.39 10.73 -23.39
CA SER A 617 1.45 10.08 -24.30
C SER A 617 0.09 9.77 -23.67
N PHE A 618 0.01 9.64 -22.34
CA PHE A 618 -1.26 9.35 -21.65
C PHE A 618 -1.95 10.63 -21.13
N LEU A 619 -1.18 11.70 -20.83
CA LEU A 619 -1.73 12.94 -20.28
C LEU A 619 -2.61 13.66 -21.33
N PRO A 620 -3.83 14.09 -20.98
CA PRO A 620 -4.64 14.87 -21.91
C PRO A 620 -3.97 16.23 -22.17
N PRO A 621 -4.05 16.78 -23.40
CA PRO A 621 -3.34 18.00 -23.78
C PRO A 621 -3.55 19.19 -22.84
N GLY A 622 -4.76 19.32 -22.28
CA GLY A 622 -5.12 20.38 -21.34
C GLY A 622 -4.47 20.29 -19.95
N HIS A 623 -3.62 19.29 -19.70
CA HIS A 623 -2.91 19.09 -18.43
C HIS A 623 -1.40 19.29 -18.55
N HIS A 624 -0.87 19.54 -19.75
CA HIS A 624 0.55 19.85 -19.88
C HIS A 624 0.85 21.23 -19.30
N VAL A 625 1.79 21.28 -18.36
CA VAL A 625 2.29 22.53 -17.80
C VAL A 625 3.51 22.97 -18.60
N PRO A 626 3.48 24.15 -19.26
CA PRO A 626 4.65 24.67 -19.96
C PRO A 626 5.82 24.88 -19.01
N ALA A 627 7.02 24.49 -19.40
CA ALA A 627 8.23 24.64 -18.57
C ALA A 627 8.49 26.11 -18.14
N SER A 628 8.10 27.08 -18.97
CA SER A 628 8.20 28.51 -18.67
C SER A 628 7.24 28.99 -17.57
N SER A 629 6.13 28.28 -17.39
CA SER A 629 5.08 28.61 -16.41
C SER A 629 5.17 27.73 -15.16
N SER A 630 6.07 26.73 -15.15
CA SER A 630 6.28 25.85 -14.01
C SER A 630 6.64 26.66 -12.77
N VAL A 631 5.84 26.48 -11.74
CA VAL A 631 6.10 27.10 -10.43
C VAL A 631 6.93 26.20 -9.52
N LEU A 632 7.20 24.95 -9.92
CA LEU A 632 7.90 23.97 -9.07
C LEU A 632 9.33 24.37 -8.74
N GLU A 633 10.07 24.97 -9.68
CA GLU A 633 11.44 25.41 -9.37
C GLU A 633 11.46 26.47 -8.27
N VAL A 634 10.55 27.45 -8.33
CA VAL A 634 10.40 28.50 -7.32
C VAL A 634 9.85 27.90 -6.03
N PHE A 635 8.88 27.01 -6.11
CA PHE A 635 8.23 26.36 -4.98
C PHE A 635 9.21 25.53 -4.15
N VAL A 636 10.04 24.70 -4.82
CA VAL A 636 11.05 23.88 -4.17
C VAL A 636 12.13 24.75 -3.49
N LYS A 637 12.49 25.89 -4.09
CA LYS A 637 13.48 26.83 -3.52
C LYS A 637 12.92 27.63 -2.34
N THR A 638 11.73 28.19 -2.48
CA THR A 638 11.13 29.12 -1.51
C THR A 638 10.38 28.44 -0.37
N ARG A 639 9.94 27.18 -0.56
CA ARG A 639 9.06 26.44 0.36
C ARG A 639 7.77 27.19 0.73
N GLN A 640 7.34 28.17 -0.07
CA GLN A 640 6.14 28.96 0.18
C GLN A 640 4.89 28.27 -0.36
N ARG A 641 3.73 28.43 0.31
CA ARG A 641 2.46 27.74 -0.03
C ARG A 641 1.72 28.27 -1.26
N SER A 642 1.91 29.55 -1.62
CA SER A 642 1.16 30.24 -2.67
C SER A 642 1.09 29.55 -4.05
N PRO A 643 2.12 28.78 -4.49
CA PRO A 643 2.16 28.25 -5.85
C PRO A 643 1.18 27.12 -6.18
N LEU A 644 0.61 26.41 -5.20
CA LEU A 644 -0.26 25.26 -5.52
C LEU A 644 -1.60 25.65 -6.14
N ARG A 645 -2.04 26.91 -5.94
CA ARG A 645 -3.22 27.46 -6.63
C ARG A 645 -3.06 27.54 -8.13
N PHE A 646 -1.81 27.53 -8.63
CA PHE A 646 -1.52 27.48 -10.05
C PHE A 646 -2.17 26.25 -10.71
N TYR A 647 -2.13 25.09 -10.05
CA TYR A 647 -2.71 23.87 -10.61
C TYR A 647 -4.24 23.83 -10.53
N GLU A 648 -4.85 24.64 -9.66
CA GLU A 648 -6.32 24.73 -9.51
C GLU A 648 -7.00 25.29 -10.77
N GLU A 649 -6.24 25.94 -11.66
CA GLU A 649 -6.73 26.43 -12.96
C GLU A 649 -6.82 25.34 -14.02
N TYR A 650 -6.19 24.18 -13.81
CA TYR A 650 -6.23 23.06 -14.74
C TYR A 650 -7.46 22.19 -14.50
N PRO A 651 -7.99 21.49 -15.53
CA PRO A 651 -9.18 20.66 -15.38
C PRO A 651 -9.01 19.55 -14.33
N LEU A 652 -7.86 18.87 -14.32
CA LEU A 652 -7.49 17.91 -13.29
C LEU A 652 -6.15 18.34 -12.67
N PRO A 653 -6.18 19.12 -11.58
CA PRO A 653 -4.99 19.64 -10.92
C PRO A 653 -3.90 18.60 -10.65
N GLY A 654 -4.26 17.37 -10.25
CA GLY A 654 -3.23 16.35 -9.96
C GLY A 654 -2.49 15.86 -11.20
N TYR A 655 -3.17 15.72 -12.33
CA TYR A 655 -2.53 15.38 -13.60
C TYR A 655 -1.58 16.49 -14.06
N ALA A 656 -1.99 17.75 -13.90
CA ALA A 656 -1.14 18.91 -14.22
C ALA A 656 0.10 18.99 -13.31
N LEU A 657 -0.07 18.75 -12.00
CA LEU A 657 1.06 18.69 -11.07
C LEU A 657 2.04 17.58 -11.46
N VAL A 658 1.54 16.38 -11.76
CA VAL A 658 2.38 15.25 -12.19
C VAL A 658 3.15 15.64 -13.46
N ALA A 659 2.46 16.16 -14.48
CA ALA A 659 3.09 16.63 -15.71
C ALA A 659 4.23 17.63 -15.44
N ASP A 660 4.00 18.60 -14.55
CA ASP A 660 4.99 19.60 -14.17
C ASP A 660 6.17 18.98 -13.40
N ILE A 661 5.90 18.06 -12.46
CA ILE A 661 6.94 17.35 -11.70
C ILE A 661 7.89 16.63 -12.66
N PHE A 662 7.33 15.94 -13.65
CA PHE A 662 8.09 15.22 -14.66
C PHE A 662 8.89 16.18 -15.56
N GLY A 663 8.25 17.22 -16.09
CA GLY A 663 8.90 18.23 -16.94
C GLY A 663 10.03 18.95 -16.21
N THR A 664 9.79 19.37 -14.97
CA THR A 664 10.78 20.03 -14.10
C THR A 664 11.94 19.11 -13.74
N SER A 665 11.65 17.85 -13.41
CA SER A 665 12.70 16.87 -13.10
C SER A 665 13.60 16.63 -14.30
N LEU A 666 13.04 16.44 -15.50
CA LEU A 666 13.80 16.30 -16.74
C LEU A 666 14.65 17.54 -17.06
N GLY A 667 14.09 18.74 -16.87
CA GLY A 667 14.80 20.00 -17.07
C GLY A 667 16.02 20.14 -16.14
N ARG A 668 15.88 19.77 -14.86
CA ARG A 668 16.98 19.79 -13.89
C ARG A 668 18.07 18.79 -14.22
N LEU A 669 17.71 17.60 -14.69
CA LEU A 669 18.67 16.58 -15.10
C LEU A 669 19.52 17.05 -16.27
N ARG A 670 18.88 17.64 -17.30
CA ARG A 670 19.60 18.20 -18.45
C ARG A 670 20.58 19.29 -18.02
N LYS A 671 20.17 20.21 -17.14
CA LYS A 671 21.04 21.25 -16.57
C LYS A 671 22.20 20.64 -15.77
N HIS A 672 21.92 19.62 -14.96
CA HIS A 672 22.90 18.94 -14.14
C HIS A 672 23.99 18.26 -15.00
N PHE A 673 23.59 17.50 -16.02
CA PHE A 673 24.53 16.84 -16.93
C PHE A 673 25.35 17.85 -17.74
N HIS A 674 24.75 18.96 -18.18
CA HIS A 674 25.48 20.01 -18.89
C HIS A 674 26.51 20.75 -18.02
N THR A 675 26.36 20.73 -16.70
CA THR A 675 27.35 21.34 -15.79
C THR A 675 28.55 20.42 -15.53
N ILE A 676 28.40 19.11 -15.80
CA ILE A 676 29.43 18.09 -15.56
C ILE A 676 30.30 17.87 -16.80
N THR A 677 29.72 18.00 -18.00
CA THR A 677 30.42 18.00 -19.29
C THR A 677 31.14 19.31 -19.54
#